data_AF-A0A8C7DWS8-F1
#
_entry.id   AF-A0A8C7DWS8-F1
#
_cell.length_a   1.000
_cell.length_b   1.000
_cell.length_c   1.000
_cell.angle_alpha   90.00
_cell.angle_beta   90.00
_cell.angle_gamma   90.00
#
_symmetry.space_group_name_H-M   'P 1'
#
loop_
_entity.id
_entity.type
_entity.pdbx_description
1 polymer ?
#
loop_
_entity_poly.entity_id
_entity_poly.type
_entity_poly.pdbx_seq_one_letter_code
_entity_poly.pdbx_strand_id
1 'polypeptide(L)'
;MRDCYCPLFKKAFRWWKQHYVTPGQSNEPNDSVCMVHARVFLDTLLSLFFKSGWGGVDFFTTYLPIPLNHRRGTLRSPMQLFTFLRQAEPETQEISRAAEVFDTTLYILKDRASRRHKRALVASELLSLEDLALIADLSGCPPPVLPAFCHNDCLANKYRSISGVCNNRCLKPFWGTANSALARWLPAEYEDGERQPKGWNHGQLYNGFQLPPVHEVSKKILQSSSRPMLLDAAYCQMLVDWGQYIDHDISFTPQSTSRAAFLGGLDCLKTCENINPCFPIETFPDDKLSGNRSCVPFFRSSPACFSGNAQAATMDIKQVLQRQQMNSITSFLDASTVYGHTPYLQSALRDLSNSEGRLAVNSRFTDRSGRPYLPFVPNTPSPCFQDPGDPQGERVDCFLAGDSRVNEVLTLAALHTLWMREHNRIAEALNSLNPHWSSEIIYQEARKIIGALHQIITTRDYVPKIIGREAFDLYIGPYGGYDATTEPSASNVFSTAAFRFGHATIPSVLRRLNQSFQEHEHFSSLSLHKTFFSPWRLIKEGGLEPVLRGLLGTPATVVSPENLLTEELTERLVVLTVPGGLDLAALNLQRGRDHGLPGYNDWRTFCGLDRIETRDDFRKVVKDASVVGKIMDLFRHPDNIDVWLGGLVEEPLSGSRTGPLFSCLIGKQIKMIRDGDRFWWESEGVFTLGQRVELLRHSLSRVICDNSEVKEAPLDPFRFGKYPDGFLLCDNIPSMNLEAWREEPSPGMMAFTNTVFVV
;
A
#
# COMPACT_ATOMS: atom_id res chain seq x y z
N MET A 1 -21.00 36.93 -32.51
CA MET A 1 -19.56 36.73 -32.77
C MET A 1 -18.87 38.00 -33.33
N ARG A 2 -19.28 39.21 -32.89
CA ARG A 2 -18.56 40.49 -33.01
C ARG A 2 -19.05 41.37 -31.84
N ASP A 3 -18.13 42.12 -31.27
CA ASP A 3 -18.31 43.19 -30.26
C ASP A 3 -18.64 42.81 -28.80
N CYS A 4 -17.57 42.51 -28.04
CA CYS A 4 -17.37 42.98 -26.66
C CYS A 4 -15.90 42.76 -26.26
N TYR A 5 -15.03 43.72 -26.57
CA TYR A 5 -13.66 43.76 -26.06
C TYR A 5 -13.49 44.98 -25.15
N CYS A 6 -13.04 44.74 -23.92
CA CYS A 6 -12.78 45.75 -22.90
C CYS A 6 -11.83 46.85 -23.41
N PRO A 7 -12.15 48.16 -23.25
CA PRO A 7 -11.33 49.27 -23.74
C PRO A 7 -9.90 49.32 -23.18
N LEU A 8 -9.67 48.75 -21.99
CA LEU A 8 -8.36 48.68 -21.34
C LEU A 8 -7.41 47.67 -22.01
N PHE A 9 -7.94 46.54 -22.48
CA PHE A 9 -7.17 45.51 -23.18
C PHE A 9 -6.65 46.01 -24.53
N LYS A 10 -7.45 46.80 -25.27
CA LYS A 10 -7.02 47.44 -26.52
C LYS A 10 -5.95 48.52 -26.29
N LYS A 11 -5.97 49.23 -25.16
CA LYS A 11 -4.93 50.22 -24.81
C LYS A 11 -3.61 49.54 -24.41
N ALA A 12 -3.66 48.49 -23.59
CA ALA A 12 -2.48 47.72 -23.18
C ALA A 12 -1.82 47.01 -24.37
N PHE A 13 -2.61 46.41 -25.26
CA PHE A 13 -2.10 45.74 -26.46
C PHE A 13 -1.51 46.72 -27.49
N ARG A 14 -2.09 47.92 -27.65
CA ARG A 14 -1.52 48.98 -28.50
C ARG A 14 -0.22 49.54 -27.93
N TRP A 15 -0.14 49.74 -26.62
CA TRP A 15 1.09 50.21 -25.96
C TRP A 15 2.22 49.19 -26.09
N TRP A 16 1.94 47.89 -25.87
CA TRP A 16 2.89 46.79 -26.06
C TRP A 16 3.39 46.67 -27.51
N LYS A 17 2.49 46.76 -28.49
CA LYS A 17 2.86 46.68 -29.92
C LYS A 17 3.72 47.88 -30.37
N GLN A 18 3.57 49.04 -29.72
CA GLN A 18 4.28 50.27 -30.06
C GLN A 18 5.68 50.36 -29.40
N HIS A 19 5.95 49.57 -28.35
CA HIS A 19 7.22 49.60 -27.59
C HIS A 19 8.07 48.33 -27.74
N TYR A 20 7.53 47.21 -28.25
CA TYR A 20 8.24 45.93 -28.28
C TYR A 20 8.15 45.18 -29.62
N VAL A 21 7.53 45.78 -30.65
CA VAL A 21 7.54 45.22 -32.01
C VAL A 21 7.99 46.30 -33.00
N THR A 22 9.31 46.42 -33.16
CA THR A 22 9.93 46.97 -34.38
C THR A 22 10.70 45.87 -35.11
N PRO A 23 10.52 45.70 -36.42
CA PRO A 23 11.31 44.76 -37.21
C PRO A 23 12.66 45.38 -37.56
N GLY A 24 13.73 44.79 -37.02
CA GLY A 24 15.11 45.05 -37.42
C GLY A 24 15.77 46.25 -36.71
N GLN A 25 16.58 45.97 -35.69
CA GLN A 25 17.98 46.40 -35.59
C GLN A 25 18.61 45.90 -34.28
N SER A 26 19.88 45.54 -34.40
CA SER A 26 20.84 45.17 -33.37
C SER A 26 20.98 46.22 -32.27
N ASN A 27 20.91 45.80 -31.01
CA ASN A 27 21.90 46.08 -29.96
C ASN A 27 21.50 45.40 -28.64
N GLU A 28 22.49 44.86 -27.93
CA GLU A 28 22.38 44.15 -26.66
C GLU A 28 21.60 44.94 -25.59
N PRO A 29 20.81 44.27 -24.71
CA PRO A 29 20.38 44.87 -23.46
C PRO A 29 20.92 44.14 -22.22
N ASN A 30 21.38 44.92 -21.25
CA ASN A 30 21.76 44.52 -19.89
C ASN A 30 20.68 43.66 -19.18
N ASP A 31 21.10 42.49 -18.70
CA ASP A 31 20.28 41.42 -18.10
C ASP A 31 19.55 41.79 -16.77
N SER A 32 19.85 42.92 -16.15
CA SER A 32 19.27 43.30 -14.85
C SER A 32 17.92 44.02 -14.93
N VAL A 33 17.61 44.69 -16.05
CA VAL A 33 16.34 45.43 -16.21
C VAL A 33 15.21 44.54 -16.75
N CYS A 34 15.55 43.48 -17.51
CA CYS A 34 14.57 42.50 -18.00
C CYS A 34 13.99 41.60 -16.90
N MET A 35 14.76 41.28 -15.85
CA MET A 35 14.26 40.45 -14.75
C MET A 35 13.28 41.19 -13.82
N VAL A 36 13.50 42.48 -13.55
CA VAL A 36 12.61 43.29 -12.71
C VAL A 36 11.27 43.54 -13.43
N HIS A 37 11.28 43.78 -14.74
CA HIS A 37 10.07 44.00 -15.52
C HIS A 37 9.28 42.71 -15.80
N ALA A 38 9.95 41.55 -15.91
CA ALA A 38 9.28 40.25 -15.98
C ALA A 38 8.62 39.87 -14.65
N ARG A 39 9.25 40.21 -13.51
CA ARG A 39 8.68 39.99 -12.16
C ARG A 39 7.45 40.87 -11.92
N VAL A 40 7.53 42.16 -12.28
CA VAL A 40 6.37 43.07 -12.24
C VAL A 40 5.28 42.64 -13.21
N PHE A 41 5.60 42.12 -14.39
CA PHE A 41 4.60 41.60 -15.34
C PHE A 41 3.93 40.32 -14.81
N LEU A 42 4.67 39.42 -14.15
CA LEU A 42 4.14 38.21 -13.51
C LEU A 42 3.28 38.55 -12.29
N ASP A 43 3.74 39.45 -11.42
CA ASP A 43 3.02 39.94 -10.25
C ASP A 43 1.78 40.76 -10.63
N THR A 44 1.83 41.47 -11.76
CA THR A 44 0.68 42.24 -12.28
C THR A 44 -0.32 41.32 -12.98
N LEU A 45 0.13 40.27 -13.69
CA LEU A 45 -0.76 39.23 -14.22
C LEU A 45 -1.43 38.44 -13.09
N LEU A 46 -0.66 38.01 -12.09
CA LEU A 46 -1.18 37.29 -10.93
C LEU A 46 -2.11 38.20 -10.09
N SER A 47 -1.74 39.44 -9.79
CA SER A 47 -2.59 40.34 -8.99
C SER A 47 -3.85 40.85 -9.72
N LEU A 48 -3.80 41.08 -11.05
CA LEU A 48 -5.00 41.43 -11.84
C LEU A 48 -5.93 40.22 -12.05
N PHE A 49 -5.38 38.99 -12.09
CA PHE A 49 -6.19 37.77 -12.10
C PHE A 49 -6.99 37.61 -10.80
N PHE A 50 -6.40 37.92 -9.63
CA PHE A 50 -7.02 37.62 -8.33
C PHE A 50 -7.76 38.79 -7.65
N LYS A 51 -7.58 40.06 -8.06
CA LYS A 51 -8.31 41.21 -7.48
C LYS A 51 -9.70 41.48 -8.05
N SER A 52 -10.14 40.76 -9.09
CA SER A 52 -11.43 41.04 -9.75
C SER A 52 -12.65 40.36 -9.12
N GLY A 53 -12.50 39.57 -8.05
CA GLY A 53 -13.63 39.12 -7.23
C GLY A 53 -14.60 38.14 -7.90
N TRP A 54 -14.17 37.43 -8.94
CA TRP A 54 -14.89 36.28 -9.50
C TRP A 54 -14.17 35.00 -9.04
N GLY A 55 -14.91 34.10 -8.37
CA GLY A 55 -14.38 32.91 -7.71
C GLY A 55 -13.49 32.05 -8.61
N GLY A 56 -12.42 31.50 -8.02
CA GLY A 56 -11.35 30.75 -8.66
C GLY A 56 -11.73 29.38 -9.26
N VAL A 57 -12.95 29.22 -9.75
CA VAL A 57 -13.46 27.97 -10.34
C VAL A 57 -13.50 28.02 -11.87
N ASP A 58 -13.53 29.20 -12.51
CA ASP A 58 -13.88 29.28 -13.94
C ASP A 58 -12.72 29.35 -14.97
N PHE A 59 -11.47 29.60 -14.57
CA PHE A 59 -10.34 29.49 -15.50
C PHE A 59 -9.92 28.03 -15.73
N PHE A 60 -9.99 27.20 -14.69
CA PHE A 60 -9.70 25.77 -14.77
C PHE A 60 -10.75 24.98 -15.56
N THR A 61 -11.97 25.49 -15.73
CA THR A 61 -13.03 24.82 -16.50
C THR A 61 -13.06 25.19 -17.98
N THR A 62 -12.49 26.34 -18.39
CA THR A 62 -12.68 26.86 -19.76
C THR A 62 -11.52 26.51 -20.72
N TYR A 63 -10.30 26.29 -20.22
CA TYR A 63 -9.13 25.94 -21.07
C TYR A 63 -8.50 24.56 -20.77
N LEU A 64 -8.98 23.86 -19.75
CA LEU A 64 -8.77 22.43 -19.52
C LEU A 64 -10.14 21.76 -19.63
N PRO A 65 -10.38 20.81 -20.54
CA PRO A 65 -11.67 20.15 -20.62
C PRO A 65 -11.82 19.20 -19.42
N ILE A 66 -12.33 19.73 -18.31
CA ILE A 66 -12.77 18.99 -17.14
C ILE A 66 -14.29 18.82 -17.26
N PRO A 67 -14.83 17.60 -17.43
CA PRO A 67 -16.27 17.40 -17.33
C PRO A 67 -16.66 17.33 -15.85
N LEU A 68 -16.90 18.50 -15.24
CA LEU A 68 -17.72 18.63 -14.04
C LEU A 68 -19.19 18.51 -14.46
N ASN A 69 -19.73 17.27 -14.46
CA ASN A 69 -21.17 17.08 -14.50
C ASN A 69 -21.55 15.80 -13.75
N HIS A 70 -21.87 15.96 -12.46
CA HIS A 70 -22.82 15.08 -11.78
C HIS A 70 -24.22 15.35 -12.35
N ARG A 71 -24.54 14.69 -13.47
CA ARG A 71 -25.92 14.39 -13.83
C ARG A 71 -26.10 12.89 -13.76
N ARG A 72 -27.07 12.43 -12.95
CA ARG A 72 -27.62 11.07 -12.97
C ARG A 72 -27.93 10.71 -14.42
N GLY A 73 -27.06 9.91 -15.03
CA GLY A 73 -27.08 9.59 -16.45
C GLY A 73 -26.50 8.20 -16.65
N THR A 74 -27.25 7.37 -17.35
CA THR A 74 -27.08 5.94 -17.59
C THR A 74 -25.65 5.53 -17.98
N LEU A 75 -25.14 4.50 -17.29
CA LEU A 75 -23.90 3.75 -17.56
C LEU A 75 -23.76 3.41 -19.05
N ARG A 76 -22.71 3.91 -19.71
CA ARG A 76 -22.39 3.57 -21.10
C ARG A 76 -20.88 3.32 -21.29
N SER A 77 -20.37 2.22 -20.73
CA SER A 77 -19.54 1.22 -21.44
C SER A 77 -19.03 0.14 -20.46
N PRO A 78 -18.81 -1.11 -20.91
CA PRO A 78 -18.17 -2.16 -20.10
C PRO A 78 -16.78 -1.76 -19.58
N MET A 79 -16.06 -0.88 -20.30
CA MET A 79 -14.72 -0.41 -19.90
C MET A 79 -14.71 0.50 -18.66
N GLN A 80 -15.82 1.15 -18.32
CA GLN A 80 -15.93 1.99 -17.11
C GLN A 80 -16.23 1.19 -15.84
N LEU A 81 -16.49 -0.11 -15.96
CA LEU A 81 -16.76 -1.00 -14.83
C LEU A 81 -15.48 -1.49 -14.10
N PHE A 82 -14.30 -1.24 -14.68
CA PHE A 82 -13.05 -1.94 -14.33
C PHE A 82 -12.07 -1.15 -13.42
N THR A 83 -12.55 -0.37 -12.46
CA THR A 83 -11.66 0.45 -11.62
C THR A 83 -12.05 0.40 -10.15
N PHE A 84 -11.84 -0.74 -9.49
CA PHE A 84 -12.27 -0.89 -8.08
C PHE A 84 -11.17 -1.29 -7.10
N LEU A 85 -10.16 -2.08 -7.49
CA LEU A 85 -9.24 -2.69 -6.50
C LEU A 85 -7.80 -2.15 -6.51
N ARG A 86 -7.43 -1.39 -7.55
CA ARG A 86 -6.16 -0.64 -7.60
C ARG A 86 -6.30 0.85 -7.29
N GLN A 87 -7.55 1.30 -7.16
CA GLN A 87 -7.85 2.66 -6.77
C GLN A 87 -8.07 2.67 -5.28
N ALA A 88 -7.46 3.63 -4.60
CA ALA A 88 -7.80 3.89 -3.23
C ALA A 88 -9.28 4.31 -3.10
N GLU A 89 -9.78 4.33 -1.88
CA GLU A 89 -11.09 4.87 -1.58
C GLU A 89 -11.20 6.37 -1.94
N PRO A 90 -12.41 6.93 -2.11
CA PRO A 90 -12.62 8.24 -2.72
C PRO A 90 -11.79 9.38 -2.11
N GLU A 91 -11.68 9.43 -0.78
CA GLU A 91 -10.90 10.45 -0.07
C GLU A 91 -9.41 10.39 -0.48
N THR A 92 -8.78 9.22 -0.40
CA THR A 92 -7.40 9.05 -0.89
C THR A 92 -7.26 9.34 -2.39
N GLN A 93 -8.26 9.06 -3.23
CA GLN A 93 -8.18 9.42 -4.65
C GLN A 93 -8.05 10.92 -4.86
N GLU A 94 -8.75 11.74 -4.08
CA GLU A 94 -8.63 13.19 -4.14
C GLU A 94 -7.22 13.65 -3.77
N ILE A 95 -6.64 13.05 -2.72
CA ILE A 95 -5.26 13.33 -2.28
C ILE A 95 -4.24 12.92 -3.34
N SER A 96 -4.40 11.72 -3.92
CA SER A 96 -3.57 11.24 -5.02
C SER A 96 -3.64 12.18 -6.23
N ARG A 97 -4.83 12.68 -6.58
CA ARG A 97 -5.00 13.63 -7.70
C ARG A 97 -4.31 14.96 -7.42
N ALA A 98 -4.43 15.49 -6.21
CA ALA A 98 -3.72 16.71 -5.81
C ALA A 98 -2.20 16.55 -5.95
N ALA A 99 -1.65 15.42 -5.48
CA ALA A 99 -0.24 15.10 -5.62
C ALA A 99 0.20 14.94 -7.09
N GLU A 100 -0.64 14.35 -7.94
CA GLU A 100 -0.38 14.23 -9.37
C GLU A 100 -0.36 15.60 -10.08
N VAL A 101 -1.27 16.51 -9.70
CA VAL A 101 -1.29 17.90 -10.20
C VAL A 101 -0.02 18.64 -9.78
N PHE A 102 0.41 18.49 -8.53
CA PHE A 102 1.65 19.07 -8.01
C PHE A 102 2.87 18.58 -8.82
N ASP A 103 3.09 17.26 -8.90
CA ASP A 103 4.22 16.66 -9.62
C ASP A 103 4.24 17.04 -11.11
N THR A 104 3.07 17.09 -11.74
CA THR A 104 2.95 17.49 -13.15
C THR A 104 3.26 18.97 -13.36
N THR A 105 2.84 19.84 -12.43
CA THR A 105 3.11 21.28 -12.50
C THR A 105 4.61 21.56 -12.44
N LEU A 106 5.33 20.90 -11.52
CA LEU A 106 6.79 21.02 -11.41
C LEU A 106 7.49 20.69 -12.74
N TYR A 107 7.05 19.62 -13.40
CA TYR A 107 7.60 19.25 -14.70
C TYR A 107 7.32 20.27 -15.80
N ILE A 108 6.09 20.76 -15.92
CA ILE A 108 5.73 21.73 -16.96
C ILE A 108 6.55 23.00 -16.79
N LEU A 109 6.77 23.46 -15.55
CA LEU A 109 7.61 24.61 -15.25
C LEU A 109 9.06 24.37 -15.69
N LYS A 110 9.65 23.23 -15.32
CA LYS A 110 11.01 22.85 -15.70
C LYS A 110 11.20 22.72 -17.22
N ASP A 111 10.29 22.03 -17.92
CA ASP A 111 10.36 21.84 -19.38
C ASP A 111 10.29 23.19 -20.10
N ARG A 112 9.34 24.06 -19.73
CA ARG A 112 9.22 25.40 -20.32
C ARG A 112 10.44 26.26 -20.07
N ALA A 113 10.97 26.24 -18.85
CA ALA A 113 12.16 27.00 -18.51
C ALA A 113 13.39 26.48 -19.28
N SER A 114 13.57 25.17 -19.36
CA SER A 114 14.68 24.55 -20.11
C SER A 114 14.64 24.92 -21.60
N ARG A 115 13.44 24.89 -22.22
CA ARG A 115 13.25 25.34 -23.61
C ARG A 115 13.56 26.82 -23.79
N ARG A 116 13.11 27.67 -22.85
CA ARG A 116 13.36 29.12 -22.89
C ARG A 116 14.84 29.46 -22.79
N HIS A 117 15.56 28.80 -21.90
CA HIS A 117 16.99 29.02 -21.68
C HIS A 117 17.88 28.21 -22.64
N LYS A 118 17.29 27.38 -23.51
CA LYS A 118 17.99 26.48 -24.45
C LYS A 118 19.08 25.64 -23.77
N ARG A 119 18.90 25.32 -22.49
CA ARG A 119 19.77 24.45 -21.69
C ARG A 119 18.93 23.61 -20.74
N ALA A 120 19.42 22.43 -20.36
CA ALA A 120 18.80 21.65 -19.30
C ALA A 120 18.94 22.41 -17.97
N LEU A 121 17.80 22.65 -17.29
CA LEU A 121 17.75 23.25 -15.97
C LEU A 121 17.31 22.21 -14.96
N VAL A 122 17.93 22.23 -13.77
CA VAL A 122 17.45 21.45 -12.63
C VAL A 122 16.35 22.24 -11.93
N ALA A 123 15.31 21.57 -11.41
CA ALA A 123 14.20 22.27 -10.75
C ALA A 123 14.68 23.14 -9.56
N SER A 124 15.78 22.77 -8.89
CA SER A 124 16.41 23.55 -7.81
C SER A 124 17.02 24.88 -8.26
N GLU A 125 17.30 25.07 -9.55
CA GLU A 125 17.75 26.36 -10.11
C GLU A 125 16.58 27.33 -10.32
N LEU A 126 15.35 26.82 -10.30
CA LEU A 126 14.15 27.55 -10.73
C LEU A 126 13.19 27.89 -9.59
N LEU A 127 13.10 27.02 -8.59
CA LEU A 127 12.07 27.09 -7.56
C LEU A 127 12.70 27.20 -6.18
N SER A 128 12.23 28.17 -5.39
CA SER A 128 12.50 28.25 -3.97
C SER A 128 11.55 27.33 -3.17
N LEU A 129 11.82 27.12 -1.88
CA LEU A 129 10.89 26.41 -1.00
C LEU A 129 9.53 27.13 -0.87
N GLU A 130 9.51 28.46 -0.96
CA GLU A 130 8.28 29.25 -0.96
C GLU A 130 7.45 29.01 -2.22
N ASP A 131 8.11 28.93 -3.39
CA ASP A 131 7.45 28.60 -4.66
C ASP A 131 6.85 27.19 -4.59
N LEU A 132 7.57 26.22 -4.01
CA LEU A 132 7.09 24.85 -3.84
C LEU A 132 5.89 24.77 -2.90
N ALA A 133 5.92 25.49 -1.78
CA ALA A 133 4.79 25.57 -0.86
C ALA A 133 3.56 26.19 -1.54
N LEU A 134 3.74 27.24 -2.33
CA LEU A 134 2.66 27.87 -3.10
C LEU A 134 2.09 26.93 -4.16
N ILE A 135 2.93 26.23 -4.93
CA ILE A 135 2.47 25.27 -5.94
C ILE A 135 1.73 24.11 -5.27
N ALA A 136 2.20 23.65 -4.10
CA ALA A 136 1.55 22.61 -3.32
C ALA A 136 0.14 23.06 -2.89
N ASP A 137 0.02 24.23 -2.27
CA ASP A 137 -1.27 24.80 -1.84
C ASP A 137 -2.26 24.93 -3.02
N LEU A 138 -1.80 25.49 -4.14
CA LEU A 138 -2.62 25.64 -5.35
C LEU A 138 -3.01 24.30 -6.01
N SER A 139 -2.24 23.24 -5.77
CA SER A 139 -2.54 21.88 -6.25
C SER A 139 -3.50 21.12 -5.32
N GLY A 140 -3.80 21.66 -4.14
CA GLY A 140 -4.55 20.99 -3.08
C GLY A 140 -3.70 20.09 -2.18
N CYS A 141 -2.38 20.35 -2.09
CA CYS A 141 -1.43 19.60 -1.28
C CYS A 141 -0.89 20.42 -0.09
N PRO A 142 -0.81 19.85 1.13
CA PRO A 142 -1.53 18.64 1.53
C PRO A 142 -3.04 18.90 1.59
N PRO A 143 -3.87 17.86 1.49
CA PRO A 143 -5.32 17.99 1.56
C PRO A 143 -5.76 18.63 2.90
N PRO A 144 -6.85 19.41 2.93
CA PRO A 144 -7.31 20.18 4.11
C PRO A 144 -7.82 19.32 5.29
N VAL A 145 -7.75 17.98 5.19
CA VAL A 145 -8.24 17.03 6.20
C VAL A 145 -7.27 16.89 7.39
N LEU A 146 -6.10 17.51 7.33
CA LEU A 146 -5.10 17.41 8.39
C LEU A 146 -5.43 18.36 9.56
N PRO A 147 -5.59 17.85 10.80
CA PRO A 147 -5.89 18.70 11.94
C PRO A 147 -4.70 19.64 12.22
N ALA A 148 -4.99 20.93 12.38
CA ALA A 148 -3.99 21.94 12.71
C ALA A 148 -3.32 21.70 14.09
N PHE A 149 -3.99 20.94 14.97
CA PHE A 149 -3.53 20.63 16.33
C PHE A 149 -3.97 19.24 16.75
N CYS A 150 -3.14 18.56 17.56
CA CYS A 150 -3.49 17.30 18.18
C CYS A 150 -4.31 17.53 19.45
N HIS A 151 -5.53 16.98 19.49
CA HIS A 151 -6.36 17.03 20.70
C HIS A 151 -5.67 16.33 21.87
N ASN A 152 -5.79 16.93 23.06
CA ASN A 152 -5.24 16.40 24.31
C ASN A 152 -6.35 16.12 25.33
N ASP A 153 -7.42 15.48 24.86
CA ASP A 153 -8.50 14.99 25.71
C ASP A 153 -8.31 13.50 26.06
N CYS A 154 -9.18 12.99 26.94
CA CYS A 154 -9.12 11.61 27.41
C CYS A 154 -9.19 10.58 26.26
N LEU A 155 -10.04 10.80 25.26
CA LEU A 155 -10.23 9.87 24.15
C LEU A 155 -9.02 9.88 23.20
N ALA A 156 -8.53 11.07 22.84
CA ALA A 156 -7.34 11.25 22.01
C ALA A 156 -6.06 10.69 22.67
N ASN A 157 -6.02 10.66 24.01
CA ASN A 157 -4.95 10.04 24.79
C ASN A 157 -5.06 8.51 24.81
N LYS A 158 -6.28 7.97 24.89
CA LYS A 158 -6.55 6.53 25.05
C LYS A 158 -6.59 5.75 23.74
N TYR A 159 -7.03 6.36 22.64
CA TYR A 159 -7.30 5.70 21.36
C TYR A 159 -6.55 6.34 20.19
N ARG A 160 -6.22 5.52 19.19
CA ARG A 160 -5.63 5.94 17.92
C ARG A 160 -6.64 6.72 17.10
N SER A 161 -6.20 7.78 16.42
CA SER A 161 -6.94 8.30 15.27
C SER A 161 -7.02 7.23 14.17
N ILE A 162 -7.97 7.34 13.25
CA ILE A 162 -8.09 6.36 12.16
C ILE A 162 -6.99 6.53 11.10
N SER A 163 -6.56 7.76 10.86
CA SER A 163 -5.52 8.09 9.88
C SER A 163 -4.10 7.97 10.44
N GLY A 164 -3.94 7.58 11.70
CA GLY A 164 -2.66 7.52 12.41
C GLY A 164 -2.11 8.88 12.86
N VAL A 165 -2.76 9.99 12.50
CA VAL A 165 -2.34 11.35 12.89
C VAL A 165 -2.27 11.48 14.40
N CYS A 166 -1.31 12.27 14.89
CA CYS A 166 -1.10 12.52 16.32
C CYS A 166 -0.65 11.30 17.13
N ASN A 167 -0.12 10.26 16.47
CA ASN A 167 0.69 9.25 17.16
C ASN A 167 1.89 9.96 17.83
N ASN A 168 2.72 10.62 17.03
CA ASN A 168 3.80 11.48 17.52
C ASN A 168 3.28 12.90 17.81
N ARG A 169 3.27 13.31 19.09
CA ARG A 169 2.67 14.61 19.49
C ARG A 169 3.64 15.77 19.57
N CYS A 170 4.94 15.49 19.71
CA CYS A 170 5.89 16.50 20.16
C CYS A 170 6.39 17.39 19.02
N LEU A 171 6.62 16.83 17.83
CA LEU A 171 7.25 17.55 16.71
C LEU A 171 6.79 17.10 15.31
N LYS A 172 6.32 15.85 15.15
CA LYS A 172 6.08 15.24 13.83
C LYS A 172 4.72 14.51 13.77
N PRO A 173 3.59 15.21 13.85
CA PRO A 173 2.24 14.59 13.92
C PRO A 173 1.84 13.76 12.72
N PHE A 174 2.58 13.85 11.61
CA PHE A 174 2.32 13.15 10.34
C PHE A 174 3.20 11.91 10.11
N TRP A 175 4.10 11.58 11.03
CA TRP A 175 4.87 10.35 10.93
C TRP A 175 3.98 9.11 11.05
N GLY A 176 4.09 8.20 10.09
CA GLY A 176 3.31 6.96 10.00
C GLY A 176 1.84 7.14 9.60
N THR A 177 1.40 8.35 9.23
CA THR A 177 -0.01 8.57 8.87
C THR A 177 -0.35 8.04 7.48
N ALA A 178 -1.62 7.74 7.29
CA ALA A 178 -2.19 7.51 5.97
C ALA A 178 -1.96 8.70 5.03
N ASN A 179 -1.92 8.42 3.73
CA ASN A 179 -1.76 9.40 2.65
C ASN A 179 -0.52 10.29 2.76
N SER A 180 0.55 9.73 3.31
CA SER A 180 1.86 10.38 3.47
C SER A 180 2.91 9.79 2.54
N ALA A 181 4.08 10.41 2.45
CA ALA A 181 5.19 9.84 1.67
C ALA A 181 5.80 8.62 2.37
N LEU A 182 6.16 7.59 1.60
CA LEU A 182 7.02 6.50 2.10
C LEU A 182 8.38 7.08 2.54
N ALA A 183 8.89 6.61 3.67
CA ALA A 183 10.19 7.07 4.19
C ALA A 183 11.35 6.65 3.28
N ARG A 184 12.37 7.50 3.18
CA ARG A 184 13.61 7.24 2.43
C ARG A 184 14.76 7.00 3.41
N TRP A 185 15.25 5.76 3.48
CA TRP A 185 16.48 5.43 4.24
C TRP A 185 17.76 5.69 3.44
N LEU A 186 17.64 5.66 2.11
CA LEU A 186 18.66 6.10 1.17
C LEU A 186 18.00 7.09 0.18
N PRO A 187 18.77 8.06 -0.36
CA PRO A 187 18.29 8.96 -1.41
C PRO A 187 17.71 8.20 -2.62
N ALA A 188 16.74 8.80 -3.32
CA ALA A 188 16.17 8.18 -4.50
C ALA A 188 17.13 8.31 -5.69
N GLU A 189 17.18 7.25 -6.52
CA GLU A 189 18.00 7.21 -7.72
C GLU A 189 17.12 7.14 -8.97
N TYR A 190 16.86 8.31 -9.54
CA TYR A 190 16.17 8.48 -10.82
C TYR A 190 17.18 8.77 -11.93
N GLU A 191 16.83 8.39 -13.16
CA GLU A 191 17.65 8.57 -14.36
C GLU A 191 17.97 10.06 -14.64
N ASP A 192 17.00 10.93 -14.41
CA ASP A 192 17.14 12.39 -14.52
C ASP A 192 17.45 13.08 -13.18
N GLY A 193 17.72 12.30 -12.13
CA GLY A 193 17.96 12.77 -10.77
C GLY A 193 16.71 13.25 -10.03
N GLU A 194 15.53 13.29 -10.67
CA GLU A 194 14.31 13.86 -10.08
C GLU A 194 13.15 12.87 -10.07
N ARG A 195 12.78 12.27 -11.20
CA ARG A 195 11.52 11.51 -11.32
C ARG A 195 11.45 10.48 -12.44
N GLN A 196 12.33 10.53 -13.45
CA GLN A 196 12.35 9.53 -14.51
C GLN A 196 12.94 8.23 -13.96
N PRO A 197 12.20 7.11 -13.97
CA PRO A 197 12.69 5.86 -13.40
C PRO A 197 13.88 5.32 -14.20
N LYS A 198 14.68 4.47 -13.57
CA LYS A 198 15.80 3.84 -14.27
C LYS A 198 15.28 2.98 -15.43
N GLY A 199 15.90 3.12 -16.60
CA GLY A 199 15.46 2.44 -17.83
C GLY A 199 14.33 3.16 -18.56
N TRP A 200 14.12 4.45 -18.29
CA TRP A 200 13.11 5.26 -18.98
C TRP A 200 13.56 5.63 -20.41
N ASN A 201 14.81 6.08 -20.59
CA ASN A 201 15.35 6.39 -21.91
C ASN A 201 16.18 5.22 -22.46
N HIS A 202 15.83 4.76 -23.66
CA HIS A 202 16.62 3.74 -24.37
C HIS A 202 18.04 4.23 -24.61
N GLY A 203 19.03 3.37 -24.35
CA GLY A 203 20.44 3.71 -24.55
C GLY A 203 21.16 4.18 -23.28
N GLN A 204 20.43 4.58 -22.23
CA GLN A 204 21.04 5.05 -21.00
C GLN A 204 21.88 3.95 -20.34
N LEU A 205 23.10 4.32 -19.94
CA LEU A 205 24.04 3.41 -19.27
C LEU A 205 24.07 3.66 -17.77
N TYR A 206 24.16 2.55 -17.04
CA TYR A 206 24.28 2.44 -15.59
C TYR A 206 25.53 1.63 -15.31
N ASN A 207 26.53 2.24 -14.67
CA ASN A 207 27.83 1.61 -14.47
C ASN A 207 28.44 1.03 -15.77
N GLY A 208 28.24 1.73 -16.89
CA GLY A 208 28.72 1.35 -18.22
C GLY A 208 27.83 0.38 -19.02
N PHE A 209 26.68 -0.05 -18.48
CA PHE A 209 25.81 -1.04 -19.13
C PHE A 209 24.34 -0.61 -19.15
N GLN A 210 23.57 -1.07 -20.14
CA GLN A 210 22.11 -0.89 -20.13
C GLN A 210 21.48 -1.85 -19.11
N LEU A 211 20.43 -1.40 -18.41
CA LEU A 211 19.65 -2.28 -17.55
C LEU A 211 18.86 -3.28 -18.39
N PRO A 212 18.78 -4.55 -17.98
CA PRO A 212 18.00 -5.55 -18.72
C PRO A 212 16.50 -5.23 -18.64
N PRO A 213 15.72 -5.55 -19.69
CA PRO A 213 14.26 -5.55 -19.62
C PRO A 213 13.77 -6.43 -18.48
N VAL A 214 12.87 -5.92 -17.65
CA VAL A 214 12.41 -6.63 -16.44
C VAL A 214 11.67 -7.94 -16.76
N HIS A 215 11.01 -8.01 -17.92
CA HIS A 215 10.36 -9.23 -18.41
C HIS A 215 11.38 -10.33 -18.74
N GLU A 216 12.51 -9.95 -19.33
CA GLU A 216 13.61 -10.88 -19.61
C GLU A 216 14.23 -11.44 -18.31
N VAL A 217 14.42 -10.58 -17.30
CA VAL A 217 14.87 -10.99 -15.97
C VAL A 217 13.87 -11.99 -15.36
N SER A 218 12.57 -11.71 -15.46
CA SER A 218 11.52 -12.62 -14.98
C SER A 218 11.63 -14.00 -15.63
N LYS A 219 11.60 -14.08 -16.96
CA LYS A 219 11.64 -15.36 -17.69
C LYS A 219 12.92 -16.16 -17.49
N LYS A 220 14.08 -15.49 -17.47
CA LYS A 220 15.38 -16.19 -17.44
C LYS A 220 15.81 -16.61 -16.03
N ILE A 221 15.37 -15.87 -15.01
CA ILE A 221 15.85 -16.00 -13.63
C ILE A 221 14.74 -16.43 -12.68
N LEU A 222 13.62 -15.72 -12.66
CA LEU A 222 12.60 -15.85 -11.60
C LEU A 222 11.57 -16.94 -11.89
N GLN A 223 11.26 -17.18 -13.15
CA GLN A 223 10.28 -18.19 -13.55
C GLN A 223 10.79 -19.61 -13.27
N SER A 224 10.07 -20.33 -12.43
CA SER A 224 10.32 -21.74 -12.18
C SER A 224 9.64 -22.57 -13.28
N SER A 225 10.42 -23.18 -14.16
CA SER A 225 9.91 -24.15 -15.15
C SER A 225 9.33 -25.37 -14.43
N SER A 226 8.10 -25.81 -14.78
CA SER A 226 7.30 -27.03 -14.46
C SER A 226 7.72 -28.04 -13.36
N ARG A 227 8.68 -27.73 -12.49
CA ARG A 227 9.21 -28.56 -11.42
C ARG A 227 8.33 -28.36 -10.18
N PRO A 228 8.11 -29.40 -9.38
CA PRO A 228 7.43 -29.25 -8.10
C PRO A 228 8.18 -28.24 -7.23
N MET A 229 7.46 -27.25 -6.70
CA MET A 229 8.04 -26.31 -5.74
C MET A 229 8.49 -27.06 -4.48
N LEU A 230 9.58 -26.62 -3.87
CA LEU A 230 10.05 -27.20 -2.61
C LEU A 230 9.10 -26.82 -1.48
N LEU A 231 8.77 -27.79 -0.62
CA LEU A 231 7.85 -27.60 0.49
C LEU A 231 8.62 -27.36 1.79
N ASP A 232 8.08 -26.51 2.64
CA ASP A 232 8.64 -26.17 3.94
C ASP A 232 8.24 -27.21 4.97
N ALA A 233 9.21 -27.95 5.49
CA ALA A 233 8.97 -28.96 6.51
C ALA A 233 8.61 -28.37 7.88
N ALA A 234 8.88 -27.09 8.13
CA ALA A 234 8.72 -26.46 9.45
C ALA A 234 7.50 -25.54 9.55
N TYR A 235 7.05 -24.95 8.45
CA TYR A 235 5.99 -23.94 8.44
C TYR A 235 4.88 -24.24 7.44
N CYS A 236 3.65 -23.89 7.83
CA CYS A 236 2.47 -24.10 7.00
C CYS A 236 2.12 -22.85 6.19
N GLN A 237 1.21 -23.02 5.24
CA GLN A 237 0.78 -21.99 4.30
C GLN A 237 0.25 -20.71 5.00
N MET A 238 -0.31 -20.82 6.21
CA MET A 238 -0.71 -19.66 7.02
C MET A 238 0.44 -18.65 7.24
N LEU A 239 1.71 -19.08 7.28
CA LEU A 239 2.85 -18.16 7.38
C LEU A 239 2.88 -17.20 6.18
N VAL A 240 2.63 -17.71 4.98
CA VAL A 240 2.65 -16.93 3.73
C VAL A 240 1.50 -15.95 3.71
N ASP A 241 0.28 -16.43 3.97
CA ASP A 241 -0.94 -15.62 3.89
C ASP A 241 -1.03 -14.56 5.00
N TRP A 242 -0.48 -14.83 6.19
CA TRP A 242 -0.34 -13.81 7.23
C TRP A 242 0.65 -12.72 6.83
N GLY A 243 1.72 -13.08 6.12
CA GLY A 243 2.67 -12.11 5.57
C GLY A 243 2.02 -11.11 4.62
N GLN A 244 1.17 -11.60 3.70
CA GLN A 244 0.39 -10.73 2.82
C GLN A 244 -0.63 -9.90 3.62
N TYR A 245 -1.36 -10.51 4.54
CA TYR A 245 -2.37 -9.81 5.34
C TYR A 245 -1.77 -8.66 6.17
N ILE A 246 -0.59 -8.83 6.76
CA ILE A 246 0.10 -7.78 7.53
C ILE A 246 0.84 -6.77 6.66
N ASP A 247 1.31 -7.13 5.46
CA ASP A 247 1.78 -6.13 4.48
C ASP A 247 0.69 -5.08 4.23
N HIS A 248 -0.56 -5.57 4.12
CA HIS A 248 -1.72 -4.76 3.86
C HIS A 248 -2.15 -3.88 5.05
N ASP A 249 -1.55 -4.06 6.23
CA ASP A 249 -1.74 -3.18 7.39
C ASP A 249 -0.66 -2.09 7.50
N ILE A 250 0.49 -2.29 6.83
CA ILE A 250 1.66 -1.39 6.95
C ILE A 250 1.79 -0.48 5.71
N SER A 251 1.51 -1.01 4.52
CA SER A 251 1.66 -0.20 3.31
C SER A 251 0.72 -0.52 2.15
N PHE A 252 0.36 0.54 1.44
CA PHE A 252 -0.32 0.48 0.16
C PHE A 252 0.10 1.68 -0.68
N THR A 253 0.60 1.44 -1.89
CA THR A 253 0.92 2.50 -2.85
C THR A 253 -0.04 2.42 -4.02
N PRO A 254 -1.02 3.34 -4.11
CA PRO A 254 -1.95 3.39 -5.22
C PRO A 254 -1.23 3.64 -6.56
N GLN A 255 -1.85 3.20 -7.65
CA GLN A 255 -1.41 3.58 -8.99
C GLN A 255 -1.98 4.94 -9.36
N SER A 256 -1.20 5.71 -10.13
CA SER A 256 -1.63 7.00 -10.68
C SER A 256 -2.93 6.82 -11.44
N THR A 257 -3.97 7.56 -11.04
CA THR A 257 -5.32 7.41 -11.61
C THR A 257 -5.58 8.35 -12.78
N SER A 258 -4.68 9.31 -13.01
CA SER A 258 -4.64 10.07 -14.25
C SER A 258 -4.64 9.10 -15.44
N ARG A 259 -5.70 9.16 -16.25
CA ARG A 259 -5.50 9.05 -17.71
C ARG A 259 -4.37 10.03 -18.02
N ALA A 260 -3.55 9.83 -19.03
CA ALA A 260 -2.55 10.85 -19.42
C ALA A 260 -3.20 12.18 -19.91
N ALA A 261 -4.41 12.52 -19.47
CA ALA A 261 -5.25 13.67 -19.67
C ALA A 261 -4.58 15.02 -19.44
N PHE A 262 -3.47 15.10 -18.71
CA PHE A 262 -2.72 16.35 -18.59
C PHE A 262 -1.75 16.63 -19.75
N LEU A 263 -1.38 15.61 -20.55
CA LEU A 263 -0.40 15.73 -21.64
C LEU A 263 -0.84 15.12 -22.99
N GLY A 264 -1.97 14.42 -23.05
CA GLY A 264 -2.49 13.85 -24.31
C GLY A 264 -3.70 12.91 -24.22
N GLY A 265 -4.21 12.62 -23.02
CA GLY A 265 -5.37 11.73 -22.83
C GLY A 265 -5.12 10.25 -23.12
N LEU A 266 -3.85 9.86 -23.31
CA LEU A 266 -3.46 8.48 -23.59
C LEU A 266 -3.75 7.55 -22.41
N ASP A 267 -4.21 6.35 -22.76
CA ASP A 267 -4.50 5.26 -21.83
C ASP A 267 -3.29 4.31 -21.82
N CYS A 268 -2.71 4.03 -20.64
CA CYS A 268 -1.56 3.11 -20.55
C CYS A 268 -1.92 1.69 -21.00
N LEU A 269 -3.22 1.34 -21.01
CA LEU A 269 -3.69 0.11 -21.63
C LEU A 269 -3.60 0.13 -23.17
N LYS A 270 -3.21 1.24 -23.80
CA LYS A 270 -3.19 1.40 -25.27
C LYS A 270 -1.86 1.91 -25.83
N THR A 271 -0.96 2.40 -24.99
CA THR A 271 0.37 2.85 -25.41
C THR A 271 1.48 1.93 -24.90
N CYS A 272 2.56 1.81 -25.66
CA CYS A 272 3.84 1.23 -25.23
C CYS A 272 4.94 2.29 -25.12
N GLU A 273 4.57 3.58 -25.16
CA GLU A 273 5.51 4.69 -24.99
C GLU A 273 5.67 5.03 -23.50
N ASN A 274 6.89 5.38 -23.13
CA ASN A 274 7.21 5.94 -21.82
C ASN A 274 6.70 7.39 -21.77
N ILE A 275 5.51 7.57 -21.18
CA ILE A 275 4.87 8.88 -20.98
C ILE A 275 4.11 8.86 -19.66
N ASN A 276 4.43 9.78 -18.73
CA ASN A 276 3.82 9.78 -17.40
C ASN A 276 2.27 9.83 -17.49
N PRO A 277 1.53 8.91 -16.82
CA PRO A 277 1.99 7.91 -15.84
C PRO A 277 2.25 6.49 -16.38
N CYS A 278 2.32 6.31 -17.69
CA CYS A 278 2.64 5.04 -18.34
C CYS A 278 4.16 4.78 -18.34
N PHE A 279 4.56 3.62 -17.81
CA PHE A 279 5.94 3.10 -17.86
C PHE A 279 5.93 1.62 -18.24
N PRO A 280 5.44 1.29 -19.45
CA PRO A 280 5.15 -0.08 -19.89
C PRO A 280 6.36 -1.01 -19.78
N ILE A 281 6.08 -2.29 -19.56
CA ILE A 281 7.09 -3.34 -19.49
C ILE A 281 7.31 -3.88 -20.90
N GLU A 282 8.51 -3.71 -21.42
CA GLU A 282 8.91 -4.25 -22.72
C GLU A 282 8.94 -5.79 -22.70
N THR A 283 8.41 -6.40 -23.76
CA THR A 283 8.38 -7.85 -23.94
C THR A 283 9.08 -8.27 -25.24
N PHE A 284 9.33 -9.56 -25.39
CA PHE A 284 9.87 -10.12 -26.63
C PHE A 284 8.82 -10.09 -27.76
N PRO A 285 9.24 -10.08 -29.04
CA PRO A 285 8.36 -10.40 -30.14
C PRO A 285 7.65 -11.76 -29.90
N ASP A 286 6.34 -11.82 -30.16
CA ASP A 286 5.48 -13.00 -30.01
C ASP A 286 5.29 -13.53 -28.56
N ASP A 287 5.58 -12.72 -27.54
CA ASP A 287 5.32 -13.10 -26.15
C ASP A 287 3.80 -13.26 -25.87
N LYS A 288 3.43 -14.37 -25.21
CA LYS A 288 2.03 -14.72 -24.93
C LYS A 288 1.31 -13.69 -24.06
N LEU A 289 2.01 -12.99 -23.16
CA LEU A 289 1.41 -12.00 -22.27
C LEU A 289 1.08 -10.70 -22.98
N SER A 290 1.93 -10.28 -23.92
CA SER A 290 1.71 -9.05 -24.67
C SER A 290 0.82 -9.25 -25.90
N GLY A 291 0.57 -10.51 -26.30
CA GLY A 291 -0.26 -10.84 -27.45
C GLY A 291 0.30 -10.20 -28.72
N ASN A 292 -0.51 -9.40 -29.43
CA ASN A 292 -0.06 -8.67 -30.62
C ASN A 292 0.73 -7.38 -30.30
N ARG A 293 0.99 -7.08 -29.02
CA ARG A 293 1.76 -5.91 -28.59
C ARG A 293 3.17 -6.31 -28.21
N SER A 294 4.08 -5.34 -28.21
CA SER A 294 5.46 -5.48 -27.74
C SER A 294 5.65 -5.06 -26.28
N CYS A 295 4.56 -4.89 -25.52
CA CYS A 295 4.64 -4.49 -24.12
C CYS A 295 3.45 -4.96 -23.27
N VAL A 296 3.67 -5.04 -21.97
CA VAL A 296 2.64 -5.20 -20.93
C VAL A 296 2.37 -3.83 -20.26
N PRO A 297 1.09 -3.43 -20.05
CA PRO A 297 0.77 -2.16 -19.42
C PRO A 297 1.29 -2.05 -17.99
N PHE A 298 1.94 -0.93 -17.67
CA PHE A 298 2.34 -0.59 -16.31
C PHE A 298 2.05 0.89 -16.04
N PHE A 299 1.41 1.12 -14.90
CA PHE A 299 1.08 2.45 -14.39
C PHE A 299 2.01 2.77 -13.24
N ARG A 300 2.68 3.92 -13.34
CA ARG A 300 3.51 4.47 -12.26
C ARG A 300 2.69 4.68 -11.00
N SER A 301 3.34 4.52 -9.86
CA SER A 301 2.76 4.74 -8.54
C SER A 301 2.39 6.21 -8.35
N SER A 302 1.30 6.46 -7.63
CA SER A 302 0.88 7.81 -7.28
C SER A 302 1.97 8.54 -6.50
N PRO A 303 2.26 9.81 -6.84
CA PRO A 303 3.17 10.62 -6.05
C PRO A 303 2.53 10.98 -4.71
N ALA A 304 3.35 11.32 -3.72
CA ALA A 304 2.91 11.90 -2.46
C ALA A 304 2.84 13.43 -2.56
N CYS A 305 1.93 14.04 -1.81
CA CYS A 305 1.89 15.49 -1.67
C CYS A 305 3.16 16.00 -0.96
N PHE A 306 3.64 17.17 -1.38
CA PHE A 306 4.64 17.90 -0.61
C PHE A 306 4.02 18.36 0.71
N SER A 307 4.57 17.91 1.84
CA SER A 307 4.21 18.39 3.16
C SER A 307 5.28 19.39 3.60
N GLY A 308 5.00 20.69 3.45
CA GLY A 308 5.93 21.79 3.72
C GLY A 308 6.34 21.98 5.19
N ASN A 309 6.28 20.94 6.03
CA ASN A 309 6.62 21.02 7.45
C ASN A 309 8.13 20.86 7.68
N ALA A 310 8.61 21.33 8.85
CA ALA A 310 9.98 21.65 9.28
C ALA A 310 11.17 20.73 8.88
N GLN A 311 10.92 19.56 8.31
CA GLN A 311 11.91 18.69 7.67
C GLN A 311 12.43 19.27 6.34
N ALA A 312 11.60 20.04 5.60
CA ALA A 312 12.03 20.75 4.40
C ALA A 312 13.06 21.86 4.69
N ALA A 313 13.18 22.32 5.94
CA ALA A 313 14.15 23.34 6.35
C ALA A 313 15.57 22.79 6.51
N THR A 314 15.75 21.46 6.59
CA THR A 314 17.06 20.80 6.78
C THR A 314 17.49 19.92 5.59
N MET A 315 16.62 19.72 4.61
CA MET A 315 16.91 18.90 3.42
C MET A 315 17.41 19.76 2.27
N ASP A 316 18.35 19.21 1.49
CA ASP A 316 18.73 19.78 0.20
C ASP A 316 17.46 19.89 -0.68
N ILE A 317 17.20 21.08 -1.21
CA ILE A 317 16.07 21.34 -2.10
C ILE A 317 16.02 20.35 -3.27
N LYS A 318 17.18 19.84 -3.72
CA LYS A 318 17.25 18.79 -4.74
C LYS A 318 16.56 17.50 -4.31
N GLN A 319 16.70 17.08 -3.06
CA GLN A 319 16.04 15.89 -2.51
C GLN A 319 14.54 16.12 -2.33
N VAL A 320 14.15 17.33 -1.93
CA VAL A 320 12.74 17.74 -1.81
C VAL A 320 12.01 17.69 -3.15
N LEU A 321 12.72 17.97 -4.24
CA LEU A 321 12.20 17.96 -5.60
C LEU A 321 12.13 16.55 -6.23
N GLN A 322 12.73 15.54 -5.60
CA GLN A 322 12.63 14.17 -6.10
C GLN A 322 11.23 13.61 -5.87
N ARG A 323 10.72 12.85 -6.84
CA ARG A 323 9.42 12.19 -6.75
C ARG A 323 9.40 11.20 -5.57
N GLN A 324 8.49 11.43 -4.64
CA GLN A 324 8.16 10.51 -3.55
C GLN A 324 6.85 9.79 -3.84
N GLN A 325 6.75 8.51 -3.47
CA GLN A 325 5.52 7.72 -3.59
C GLN A 325 4.73 7.77 -2.30
N MET A 326 3.40 7.72 -2.44
CA MET A 326 2.47 7.72 -1.31
C MET A 326 2.36 6.34 -0.66
N ASN A 327 2.27 6.32 0.67
CA ASN A 327 1.58 5.27 1.41
C ASN A 327 0.17 5.76 1.73
N SER A 328 -0.86 5.16 1.15
CA SER A 328 -2.24 5.60 1.37
C SER A 328 -2.84 5.12 2.68
N ILE A 329 -2.23 4.12 3.34
CA ILE A 329 -2.69 3.60 4.62
C ILE A 329 -1.73 3.96 5.75
N THR A 330 -2.14 3.73 6.99
CA THR A 330 -1.28 3.92 8.17
C THR A 330 -0.05 3.00 8.09
N SER A 331 1.07 3.42 8.67
CA SER A 331 2.28 2.57 8.74
C SER A 331 2.35 1.73 10.02
N PHE A 332 1.41 1.95 10.95
CA PHE A 332 1.36 1.25 12.22
C PHE A 332 0.74 -0.14 12.05
N LEU A 333 1.13 -1.08 12.91
CA LEU A 333 0.37 -2.32 13.11
C LEU A 333 -0.86 -1.99 13.97
N ASP A 334 -1.93 -1.49 13.34
CA ASP A 334 -3.12 -1.01 14.04
C ASP A 334 -4.45 -1.59 13.51
N ALA A 335 -4.35 -2.67 12.71
CA ALA A 335 -5.49 -3.36 12.11
C ALA A 335 -6.33 -2.44 11.19
N SER A 336 -5.67 -1.53 10.47
CA SER A 336 -6.24 -0.75 9.37
C SER A 336 -6.87 -1.64 8.28
N THR A 337 -6.40 -2.87 8.12
CA THR A 337 -7.04 -3.93 7.29
C THR A 337 -8.49 -4.24 7.70
N VAL A 338 -8.85 -3.99 8.95
CA VAL A 338 -10.19 -4.18 9.52
C VAL A 338 -10.96 -2.87 9.58
N TYR A 339 -10.31 -1.79 10.04
CA TYR A 339 -10.98 -0.54 10.40
C TYR A 339 -10.91 0.57 9.35
N GLY A 340 -10.04 0.42 8.35
CA GLY A 340 -9.70 1.46 7.39
C GLY A 340 -8.75 2.50 7.98
N HIS A 341 -8.42 3.48 7.13
CA HIS A 341 -7.41 4.51 7.37
C HIS A 341 -7.95 5.93 7.15
N THR A 342 -9.25 6.07 6.86
CA THR A 342 -9.94 7.35 6.71
C THR A 342 -11.25 7.38 7.49
N PRO A 343 -11.70 8.57 7.95
CA PRO A 343 -12.98 8.68 8.66
C PRO A 343 -14.18 8.21 7.83
N TYR A 344 -14.15 8.44 6.51
CA TYR A 344 -15.20 7.98 5.60
C TYR A 344 -15.30 6.45 5.58
N LEU A 345 -14.17 5.76 5.34
CA LEU A 345 -14.15 4.30 5.26
C LEU A 345 -14.49 3.67 6.62
N GLN A 346 -13.97 4.23 7.71
CA GLN A 346 -14.31 3.80 9.06
C GLN A 346 -15.81 3.86 9.33
N SER A 347 -16.45 4.95 8.96
CA SER A 347 -17.90 5.11 9.12
C SER A 347 -18.67 4.08 8.30
N ALA A 348 -18.25 3.82 7.05
CA ALA A 348 -18.87 2.84 6.16
C ALA A 348 -18.71 1.38 6.64
N LEU A 349 -17.67 1.09 7.42
CA LEU A 349 -17.39 -0.24 7.97
C LEU A 349 -18.09 -0.51 9.31
N ARG A 350 -18.63 0.53 9.96
CA ARG A 350 -19.30 0.41 11.25
C ARG A 350 -20.79 0.16 11.08
N ASP A 351 -21.35 -0.64 11.99
CA ASP A 351 -22.78 -0.69 12.17
C ASP A 351 -23.21 0.44 13.10
N LEU A 352 -23.67 1.54 12.50
CA LEU A 352 -24.14 2.73 13.22
C LEU A 352 -25.63 2.65 13.58
N SER A 353 -26.30 1.53 13.29
CA SER A 353 -27.75 1.37 13.51
C SER A 353 -28.12 0.97 14.94
N ASN A 354 -27.14 0.48 15.72
CA ASN A 354 -27.34 0.01 17.09
C ASN A 354 -26.28 0.60 18.05
N SER A 355 -26.45 0.30 19.34
CA SER A 355 -25.57 0.77 20.41
C SER A 355 -24.46 -0.23 20.80
N GLU A 356 -24.20 -1.25 19.99
CA GLU A 356 -23.30 -2.37 20.36
C GLU A 356 -21.86 -2.18 19.89
N GLY A 357 -21.56 -1.11 19.16
CA GLY A 357 -20.20 -0.80 18.71
C GLY A 357 -19.62 -1.79 17.69
N ARG A 358 -20.50 -2.49 16.94
CA ARG A 358 -20.13 -3.53 15.96
C ARG A 358 -19.67 -2.96 14.62
N LEU A 359 -18.98 -3.80 13.84
CA LEU A 359 -18.76 -3.61 12.40
C LEU A 359 -19.95 -4.10 11.59
N ALA A 360 -20.19 -3.44 10.46
CA ALA A 360 -21.20 -3.82 9.48
C ALA A 360 -20.91 -5.21 8.91
N VAL A 361 -21.98 -5.93 8.58
CA VAL A 361 -21.94 -7.31 8.06
C VAL A 361 -22.74 -7.43 6.78
N ASN A 362 -22.53 -8.52 6.04
CA ASN A 362 -23.30 -8.81 4.85
C ASN A 362 -24.79 -8.98 5.17
N SER A 363 -25.65 -8.23 4.50
CA SER A 363 -27.10 -8.30 4.69
C SER A 363 -27.79 -9.39 3.87
N ARG A 364 -27.08 -10.03 2.94
CA ARG A 364 -27.64 -11.01 2.00
C ARG A 364 -27.19 -12.43 2.28
N PHE A 365 -25.94 -12.61 2.71
CA PHE A 365 -25.34 -13.92 2.88
C PHE A 365 -24.75 -14.10 4.27
N THR A 366 -24.99 -15.28 4.83
CA THR A 366 -24.31 -15.82 6.01
C THR A 366 -23.71 -17.17 5.64
N ASP A 367 -22.78 -17.68 6.45
CA ASP A 367 -22.35 -19.07 6.29
C ASP A 367 -23.43 -20.05 6.77
N ARG A 368 -23.18 -21.36 6.63
CA ARG A 368 -24.15 -22.40 6.97
C ARG A 368 -24.52 -22.44 8.45
N SER A 369 -23.69 -21.87 9.32
CA SER A 369 -23.95 -21.75 10.77
C SER A 369 -24.56 -20.39 11.14
N GLY A 370 -24.92 -19.56 10.16
CA GLY A 370 -25.49 -18.23 10.38
C GLY A 370 -24.46 -17.16 10.74
N ARG A 371 -23.15 -17.43 10.65
CA ARG A 371 -22.13 -16.41 10.96
C ARG A 371 -21.98 -15.43 9.79
N PRO A 372 -21.68 -14.15 10.07
CA PRO A 372 -21.69 -13.10 9.05
C PRO A 372 -20.49 -13.19 8.09
N TYR A 373 -20.68 -12.72 6.86
CA TYR A 373 -19.60 -12.32 5.95
C TYR A 373 -19.36 -10.81 6.01
N LEU A 374 -18.26 -10.36 5.40
CA LEU A 374 -18.01 -8.94 5.17
C LEU A 374 -19.15 -8.30 4.33
N PRO A 375 -19.46 -7.01 4.55
CA PRO A 375 -20.41 -6.30 3.72
C PRO A 375 -19.92 -6.23 2.27
N PHE A 376 -20.83 -6.03 1.32
CA PHE A 376 -20.44 -5.75 -0.06
C PHE A 376 -20.12 -4.27 -0.26
N VAL A 377 -19.33 -4.01 -1.29
CA VAL A 377 -19.03 -2.66 -1.73
C VAL A 377 -20.29 -1.94 -2.20
N PRO A 378 -20.42 -0.61 -1.98
CA PRO A 378 -21.65 0.11 -2.28
C PRO A 378 -21.93 0.25 -3.78
N ASN A 379 -20.88 0.23 -4.61
CA ASN A 379 -20.98 0.35 -6.07
C ASN A 379 -21.20 -1.03 -6.71
N THR A 380 -22.47 -1.41 -6.85
CA THR A 380 -22.89 -2.67 -7.49
C THR A 380 -23.50 -2.44 -8.88
N PRO A 381 -23.28 -3.31 -9.88
CA PRO A 381 -22.47 -4.53 -9.81
C PRO A 381 -20.97 -4.23 -9.79
N SER A 382 -20.26 -4.88 -8.88
CA SER A 382 -18.80 -4.77 -8.71
C SER A 382 -18.02 -5.63 -9.71
N PRO A 383 -16.72 -5.39 -9.95
CA PRO A 383 -15.99 -6.13 -10.99
C PRO A 383 -15.53 -7.56 -10.59
N CYS A 384 -15.80 -8.02 -9.36
CA CYS A 384 -15.43 -9.38 -8.93
C CYS A 384 -16.07 -10.45 -9.83
N PHE A 385 -15.30 -11.50 -10.10
CA PHE A 385 -15.75 -12.61 -10.94
C PHE A 385 -16.94 -13.32 -10.30
N GLN A 386 -17.79 -13.88 -11.16
CA GLN A 386 -18.98 -14.64 -10.77
C GLN A 386 -18.75 -16.13 -11.04
N ASP A 387 -19.66 -16.96 -10.53
CA ASP A 387 -19.66 -18.40 -10.79
C ASP A 387 -19.90 -18.68 -12.28
N PRO A 388 -18.93 -19.26 -13.02
CA PRO A 388 -19.13 -19.59 -14.42
C PRO A 388 -20.12 -20.75 -14.64
N GLY A 389 -20.36 -21.59 -13.62
CA GLY A 389 -21.31 -22.70 -13.66
C GLY A 389 -22.76 -22.27 -13.37
N ASP A 390 -22.96 -21.05 -12.86
CA ASP A 390 -24.26 -20.52 -12.46
C ASP A 390 -24.44 -19.05 -12.90
N PRO A 391 -24.44 -18.77 -14.22
CA PRO A 391 -24.46 -17.40 -14.75
C PRO A 391 -25.78 -16.66 -14.51
N GLN A 392 -26.86 -17.38 -14.18
CA GLN A 392 -28.17 -16.82 -13.82
C GLN A 392 -28.40 -16.81 -12.31
N GLY A 393 -27.43 -17.28 -11.54
CA GLY A 393 -27.50 -17.36 -10.09
C GLY A 393 -27.46 -16.01 -9.40
N GLU A 394 -27.65 -16.03 -8.09
CA GLU A 394 -27.51 -14.83 -7.28
C GLU A 394 -26.07 -14.30 -7.37
N ARG A 395 -25.97 -13.02 -7.71
CA ARG A 395 -24.71 -12.30 -7.89
C ARG A 395 -24.01 -12.10 -6.55
N VAL A 396 -22.70 -12.34 -6.52
CA VAL A 396 -21.83 -12.07 -5.37
C VAL A 396 -20.90 -10.90 -5.69
N ASP A 397 -21.10 -9.79 -5.00
CA ASP A 397 -20.26 -8.60 -5.14
C ASP A 397 -18.92 -8.73 -4.39
N CYS A 398 -17.97 -7.85 -4.71
CA CYS A 398 -16.73 -7.71 -3.96
C CYS A 398 -17.05 -7.35 -2.50
N PHE A 399 -16.32 -7.97 -1.56
CA PHE A 399 -16.36 -7.60 -0.15
C PHE A 399 -15.74 -6.22 0.08
N LEU A 400 -16.27 -5.50 1.07
CA LEU A 400 -15.74 -4.26 1.62
C LEU A 400 -15.07 -4.55 2.96
N ALA A 401 -13.85 -4.06 3.14
CA ALA A 401 -13.07 -4.15 4.38
C ALA A 401 -12.25 -2.87 4.56
N GLY A 402 -11.42 -2.82 5.61
CA GLY A 402 -10.50 -1.71 5.87
C GLY A 402 -9.43 -1.51 4.79
N ASP A 403 -9.09 -2.56 4.04
CA ASP A 403 -8.17 -2.50 2.90
C ASP A 403 -8.87 -2.88 1.58
N SER A 404 -8.59 -2.13 0.51
CA SER A 404 -9.23 -2.32 -0.79
C SER A 404 -8.83 -3.61 -1.51
N ARG A 405 -7.74 -4.27 -1.10
CA ARG A 405 -7.23 -5.50 -1.70
C ARG A 405 -7.84 -6.75 -1.07
N VAL A 406 -8.80 -6.65 -0.15
CA VAL A 406 -9.46 -7.80 0.50
C VAL A 406 -9.93 -8.92 -0.45
N ASN A 407 -10.34 -8.58 -1.68
CA ASN A 407 -10.78 -9.55 -2.68
C ASN A 407 -9.66 -10.08 -3.58
N GLU A 408 -8.40 -9.69 -3.37
CA GLU A 408 -7.27 -10.07 -4.23
C GLU A 408 -7.19 -11.59 -4.36
N VAL A 409 -7.13 -12.32 -3.25
CA VAL A 409 -7.18 -13.79 -3.22
C VAL A 409 -8.16 -14.28 -2.15
N LEU A 410 -8.64 -15.52 -2.27
CA LEU A 410 -9.64 -16.08 -1.35
C LEU A 410 -9.16 -16.17 0.09
N THR A 411 -7.88 -16.49 0.31
CA THR A 411 -7.28 -16.62 1.64
C THR A 411 -7.29 -15.29 2.38
N LEU A 412 -6.98 -14.21 1.67
CA LEU A 412 -7.05 -12.84 2.21
C LEU A 412 -8.48 -12.48 2.63
N ALA A 413 -9.47 -12.70 1.76
CA ALA A 413 -10.88 -12.45 2.08
C ALA A 413 -11.35 -13.26 3.32
N ALA A 414 -10.85 -14.49 3.49
CA ALA A 414 -11.13 -15.31 4.66
C ALA A 414 -10.52 -14.72 5.95
N LEU A 415 -9.27 -14.26 5.91
CA LEU A 415 -8.62 -13.60 7.05
C LEU A 415 -9.31 -12.29 7.44
N HIS A 416 -9.66 -11.43 6.48
CA HIS A 416 -10.44 -10.22 6.78
C HIS A 416 -11.80 -10.55 7.42
N THR A 417 -12.47 -11.61 6.94
CA THR A 417 -13.76 -12.04 7.53
C THR A 417 -13.58 -12.53 8.96
N LEU A 418 -12.52 -13.29 9.27
CA LEU A 418 -12.22 -13.74 10.63
C LEU A 418 -12.02 -12.56 11.59
N TRP A 419 -11.27 -11.53 11.19
CA TRP A 419 -10.99 -10.39 12.05
C TRP A 419 -12.19 -9.47 12.24
N MET A 420 -13.06 -9.32 11.24
CA MET A 420 -14.35 -8.65 11.42
C MET A 420 -15.23 -9.42 12.43
N ARG A 421 -15.28 -10.75 12.32
CA ARG A 421 -16.02 -11.60 13.28
C ARG A 421 -15.45 -11.47 14.70
N GLU A 422 -14.14 -11.47 14.84
CA GLU A 422 -13.49 -11.33 16.16
C GLU A 422 -13.75 -9.96 16.79
N HIS A 423 -13.76 -8.88 15.99
CA HIS A 423 -14.19 -7.57 16.49
C HIS A 423 -15.61 -7.64 17.05
N ASN A 424 -16.57 -8.17 16.28
CA ASN A 424 -17.98 -8.23 16.69
C ASN A 424 -18.17 -9.10 17.94
N ARG A 425 -17.43 -10.21 18.05
CA ARG A 425 -17.42 -11.09 19.23
C ARG A 425 -16.92 -10.36 20.48
N ILE A 426 -15.81 -9.63 20.35
CA ILE A 426 -15.24 -8.84 21.47
C ILE A 426 -16.17 -7.68 21.82
N ALA A 427 -16.71 -6.95 20.84
CA ALA A 427 -17.64 -5.84 21.07
C ALA A 427 -18.89 -6.30 21.84
N GLU A 428 -19.49 -7.43 21.46
CA GLU A 428 -20.65 -8.01 22.16
C GLU A 428 -20.33 -8.38 23.62
N ALA A 429 -19.17 -9.00 23.85
CA ALA A 429 -18.73 -9.35 25.19
C ALA A 429 -18.47 -8.10 26.04
N LEU A 430 -17.80 -7.08 25.50
CA LEU A 430 -17.53 -5.81 26.19
C LEU A 430 -18.82 -5.04 26.49
N ASN A 431 -19.78 -5.01 25.57
CA ASN A 431 -21.10 -4.42 25.78
C ASN A 431 -21.83 -5.09 26.96
N SER A 432 -21.73 -6.42 27.03
CA SER A 432 -22.32 -7.21 28.13
C SER A 432 -21.61 -7.00 29.46
N LEU A 433 -20.28 -6.89 29.46
CA LEU A 433 -19.46 -6.67 30.65
C LEU A 433 -19.59 -5.25 31.21
N ASN A 434 -19.72 -4.27 30.32
CA ASN A 434 -19.76 -2.84 30.65
C ASN A 434 -21.02 -2.16 30.05
N PRO A 435 -22.23 -2.41 30.58
CA PRO A 435 -23.48 -1.86 30.02
C PRO A 435 -23.58 -0.34 30.02
N HIS A 436 -22.68 0.35 30.73
CA HIS A 436 -22.61 1.80 30.83
C HIS A 436 -21.74 2.43 29.74
N TRP A 437 -20.98 1.63 28.97
CA TRP A 437 -20.19 2.13 27.86
C TRP A 437 -21.08 2.52 26.69
N SER A 438 -20.73 3.61 26.01
CA SER A 438 -21.35 3.95 24.73
C SER A 438 -20.84 3.03 23.61
N SER A 439 -21.59 2.97 22.51
CA SER A 439 -21.17 2.24 21.30
C SER A 439 -19.81 2.69 20.76
N GLU A 440 -19.45 3.96 20.94
CA GLU A 440 -18.13 4.47 20.57
C GLU A 440 -17.02 3.88 21.44
N ILE A 441 -17.22 3.80 22.77
CA ILE A 441 -16.22 3.21 23.67
C ILE A 441 -16.07 1.71 23.38
N ILE A 442 -17.18 0.99 23.18
CA ILE A 442 -17.15 -0.43 22.83
C ILE A 442 -16.36 -0.66 21.54
N TYR A 443 -16.67 0.10 20.48
CA TYR A 443 -15.96 0.04 19.21
C TYR A 443 -14.45 0.32 19.38
N GLN A 444 -14.09 1.37 20.12
CA GLN A 444 -12.68 1.76 20.29
C GLN A 444 -11.89 0.78 21.15
N GLU A 445 -12.47 0.22 22.22
CA GLU A 445 -11.83 -0.83 23.03
C GLU A 445 -11.67 -2.12 22.25
N ALA A 446 -12.69 -2.56 21.50
CA ALA A 446 -12.56 -3.71 20.61
C ALA A 446 -11.48 -3.47 19.54
N ARG A 447 -11.48 -2.30 18.89
CA ARG A 447 -10.42 -1.89 17.94
C ARG A 447 -9.04 -1.91 18.55
N LYS A 448 -8.89 -1.39 19.77
CA LYS A 448 -7.62 -1.34 20.49
C LYS A 448 -7.11 -2.75 20.83
N ILE A 449 -7.97 -3.65 21.27
CA ILE A 449 -7.63 -5.06 21.51
C ILE A 449 -7.19 -5.73 20.20
N ILE A 450 -7.97 -5.61 19.13
CA ILE A 450 -7.65 -6.23 17.83
C ILE A 450 -6.31 -5.71 17.28
N GLY A 451 -6.03 -4.40 17.39
CA GLY A 451 -4.74 -3.83 17.03
C GLY A 451 -3.59 -4.44 17.84
N ALA A 452 -3.77 -4.60 19.16
CA ALA A 452 -2.77 -5.27 20.01
C ALA A 452 -2.56 -6.74 19.61
N LEU A 453 -3.60 -7.46 19.22
CA LEU A 453 -3.46 -8.84 18.73
C LEU A 453 -2.67 -8.90 17.41
N HIS A 454 -2.89 -7.95 16.49
CA HIS A 454 -2.08 -7.85 15.26
C HIS A 454 -0.61 -7.60 15.59
N GLN A 455 -0.32 -6.71 16.55
CA GLN A 455 1.03 -6.44 17.03
C GLN A 455 1.70 -7.67 17.64
N ILE A 456 1.00 -8.37 18.54
CA ILE A 456 1.50 -9.56 19.23
C ILE A 456 1.74 -10.69 18.24
N ILE A 457 0.75 -11.09 17.45
CA ILE A 457 0.88 -12.21 16.50
C ILE A 457 2.00 -11.91 15.50
N THR A 458 2.09 -10.67 15.01
CA THR A 458 3.13 -10.29 14.06
C THR A 458 4.53 -10.37 14.67
N THR A 459 4.75 -9.77 15.83
CA THR A 459 6.11 -9.65 16.40
C THR A 459 6.55 -10.86 17.21
N ARG A 460 5.65 -11.52 17.92
CA ARG A 460 5.92 -12.73 18.70
C ARG A 460 6.00 -13.97 17.82
N ASP A 461 5.03 -14.13 16.91
CA ASP A 461 4.80 -15.41 16.23
C ASP A 461 5.28 -15.41 14.79
N TYR A 462 5.14 -14.32 14.03
CA TYR A 462 5.46 -14.29 12.61
C TYR A 462 6.90 -13.83 12.31
N VAL A 463 7.29 -12.62 12.74
CA VAL A 463 8.57 -12.00 12.35
C VAL A 463 9.79 -12.88 12.68
N PRO A 464 9.93 -13.49 13.88
CA PRO A 464 11.06 -14.37 14.17
C PRO A 464 11.19 -15.59 13.23
N LYS A 465 10.10 -16.01 12.58
CA LYS A 465 10.09 -17.14 11.65
C LYS A 465 10.59 -16.75 10.25
N ILE A 466 10.40 -15.49 9.86
CA ILE A 466 10.78 -15.02 8.51
C ILE A 466 12.17 -14.40 8.44
N ILE A 467 12.66 -13.77 9.52
CA ILE A 467 14.03 -13.23 9.58
C ILE A 467 14.99 -14.10 10.39
N GLY A 468 14.48 -15.06 11.16
CA GLY A 468 15.25 -15.90 12.07
C GLY A 468 15.49 -15.24 13.43
N ARG A 469 15.74 -16.06 14.47
CA ARG A 469 15.92 -15.57 15.85
C ARG A 469 17.13 -14.67 16.01
N GLU A 470 18.25 -15.02 15.40
CA GLU A 470 19.49 -14.21 15.50
C GLU A 470 19.30 -12.80 14.92
N ALA A 471 18.65 -12.69 13.75
CA ALA A 471 18.35 -11.39 13.15
C ALA A 471 17.27 -10.63 13.95
N PHE A 472 16.29 -11.33 14.53
CA PHE A 472 15.31 -10.71 15.42
C PHE A 472 15.98 -10.08 16.64
N ASP A 473 16.86 -10.82 17.32
CA ASP A 473 17.58 -10.33 18.50
C ASP A 473 18.50 -9.15 18.15
N LEU A 474 19.14 -9.20 16.97
CA LEU A 474 20.04 -8.15 16.48
C LEU A 474 19.30 -6.86 16.08
N TYR A 475 18.24 -6.97 15.26
CA TYR A 475 17.61 -5.81 14.63
C TYR A 475 16.38 -5.29 15.36
N ILE A 476 15.71 -6.12 16.17
CA ILE A 476 14.48 -5.75 16.88
C ILE A 476 14.74 -5.74 18.40
N GLY A 477 15.23 -6.87 18.94
CA GLY A 477 15.57 -7.04 20.35
C GLY A 477 14.37 -6.87 21.30
N PRO A 478 14.60 -6.83 22.62
CA PRO A 478 13.55 -6.53 23.59
C PRO A 478 12.99 -5.11 23.41
N TYR A 479 11.74 -4.89 23.79
CA TYR A 479 11.11 -3.58 23.72
C TYR A 479 11.69 -2.64 24.79
N GLY A 480 12.16 -1.46 24.36
CA GLY A 480 12.78 -0.45 25.23
C GLY A 480 11.84 0.65 25.72
N GLY A 481 10.57 0.62 25.30
CA GLY A 481 9.62 1.72 25.47
C GLY A 481 9.47 2.58 24.21
N TYR A 482 8.46 3.44 24.22
CA TYR A 482 8.17 4.35 23.10
C TYR A 482 9.23 5.45 23.01
N ASP A 483 9.78 5.63 21.81
CA ASP A 483 10.73 6.67 21.46
C ASP A 483 10.11 7.65 20.46
N ALA A 484 9.80 8.86 20.93
CA ALA A 484 9.22 9.93 20.11
C ALA A 484 10.17 10.49 19.03
N THR A 485 11.44 10.08 19.01
CA THR A 485 12.42 10.48 17.97
C THR A 485 12.54 9.45 16.84
N THR A 486 11.98 8.25 17.02
CA THR A 486 11.95 7.21 16.00
C THR A 486 10.84 7.48 14.98
N GLU A 487 11.16 7.41 13.68
CA GLU A 487 10.18 7.57 12.60
C GLU A 487 9.54 6.22 12.21
N PRO A 488 8.24 6.00 12.51
CA PRO A 488 7.54 4.73 12.25
C PRO A 488 7.05 4.57 10.80
N SER A 489 7.20 5.59 9.94
CA SER A 489 6.72 5.57 8.56
C SER A 489 7.27 4.36 7.79
N ALA A 490 6.42 3.69 7.02
CA ALA A 490 6.85 2.60 6.14
C ALA A 490 7.88 3.12 5.13
N SER A 491 9.05 2.48 5.08
CA SER A 491 10.10 2.88 4.14
C SER A 491 9.82 2.38 2.74
N ASN A 492 10.26 3.14 1.75
CA ASN A 492 10.03 2.80 0.34
C ASN A 492 10.64 1.44 -0.03
N VAL A 493 11.83 1.14 0.49
CA VAL A 493 12.50 -0.16 0.26
C VAL A 493 11.78 -1.32 0.93
N PHE A 494 11.18 -1.12 2.10
CA PHE A 494 10.40 -2.15 2.77
C PHE A 494 9.17 -2.54 1.95
N SER A 495 8.33 -1.55 1.61
CA SER A 495 7.07 -1.75 0.89
C SER A 495 7.23 -2.18 -0.56
N THR A 496 8.32 -1.76 -1.20
CA THR A 496 8.52 -1.97 -2.65
C THR A 496 9.41 -3.16 -2.96
N ALA A 497 10.26 -3.58 -2.02
CA ALA A 497 11.19 -4.69 -2.21
C ALA A 497 11.17 -5.67 -1.05
N ALA A 498 11.63 -5.30 0.14
CA ALA A 498 11.99 -6.27 1.17
C ALA A 498 10.82 -7.16 1.60
N PHE A 499 9.65 -6.59 1.88
CA PHE A 499 8.50 -7.37 2.35
C PHE A 499 7.77 -8.13 1.22
N ARG A 500 8.10 -7.82 -0.05
CA ARG A 500 7.64 -8.56 -1.23
C ARG A 500 8.41 -9.87 -1.47
N PHE A 501 9.32 -10.26 -0.57
CA PHE A 501 9.91 -11.61 -0.60
C PHE A 501 8.81 -12.70 -0.54
N GLY A 502 7.69 -12.39 0.14
CA GLY A 502 6.53 -13.28 0.25
C GLY A 502 5.95 -13.74 -1.09
N HIS A 503 6.10 -12.96 -2.18
CA HIS A 503 5.65 -13.38 -3.51
C HIS A 503 6.31 -14.66 -4.01
N ALA A 504 7.54 -14.94 -3.59
CA ALA A 504 8.25 -16.18 -3.94
C ALA A 504 7.80 -17.39 -3.10
N THR A 505 7.05 -17.15 -2.02
CA THR A 505 6.52 -18.20 -1.13
C THR A 505 5.10 -18.63 -1.49
N ILE A 506 4.48 -17.98 -2.48
CA ILE A 506 3.10 -18.26 -2.90
C ILE A 506 3.05 -19.56 -3.74
N PRO A 507 2.22 -20.55 -3.37
CA PRO A 507 2.10 -21.79 -4.11
C PRO A 507 1.28 -21.62 -5.40
N SER A 508 1.41 -22.58 -6.33
CA SER A 508 0.58 -22.62 -7.55
C SER A 508 -0.87 -23.06 -7.30
N VAL A 509 -1.16 -23.66 -6.14
CA VAL A 509 -2.46 -24.25 -5.81
C VAL A 509 -2.87 -23.84 -4.40
N LEU A 510 -4.06 -23.26 -4.28
CA LEU A 510 -4.76 -23.11 -3.02
C LEU A 510 -5.39 -24.45 -2.63
N ARG A 511 -4.90 -25.07 -1.56
CA ARG A 511 -5.44 -26.31 -1.02
C ARG A 511 -6.72 -26.03 -0.24
N ARG A 512 -7.76 -26.83 -0.48
CA ARG A 512 -9.03 -26.79 0.26
C ARG A 512 -9.27 -28.13 0.93
N LEU A 513 -9.37 -28.12 2.26
CA LEU A 513 -9.38 -29.36 3.05
C LEU A 513 -10.69 -29.56 3.82
N ASN A 514 -11.14 -30.82 3.93
CA ASN A 514 -12.28 -31.22 4.74
C ASN A 514 -11.94 -31.24 6.25
N GLN A 515 -12.90 -31.68 7.07
CA GLN A 515 -12.75 -31.71 8.54
C GLN A 515 -11.61 -32.62 9.03
N SER A 516 -11.23 -33.64 8.26
CA SER A 516 -10.12 -34.55 8.57
C SER A 516 -8.79 -34.11 7.93
N PHE A 517 -8.71 -32.83 7.50
CA PHE A 517 -7.54 -32.25 6.83
C PHE A 517 -7.09 -33.01 5.57
N GLN A 518 -8.03 -33.66 4.88
CA GLN A 518 -7.83 -34.28 3.56
C GLN A 518 -8.42 -33.40 2.47
N GLU A 519 -8.10 -33.69 1.20
CA GLU A 519 -8.72 -33.02 0.05
C GLU A 519 -10.25 -32.97 0.19
N HIS A 520 -10.85 -31.80 0.06
CA HIS A 520 -12.29 -31.67 0.22
C HIS A 520 -13.05 -32.33 -0.94
N GLU A 521 -14.06 -33.13 -0.60
CA GLU A 521 -14.79 -34.02 -1.51
C GLU A 521 -15.65 -33.27 -2.54
N HIS A 522 -16.20 -32.11 -2.17
CA HIS A 522 -17.06 -31.28 -3.02
C HIS A 522 -16.38 -30.01 -3.52
N PHE A 523 -15.36 -29.53 -2.82
CA PHE A 523 -14.71 -28.25 -3.08
C PHE A 523 -13.21 -28.45 -3.29
N SER A 524 -12.85 -28.99 -4.46
CA SER A 524 -11.47 -29.35 -4.79
C SER A 524 -10.50 -28.17 -4.75
N SER A 525 -9.23 -28.44 -4.52
CA SER A 525 -8.16 -27.45 -4.53
C SER A 525 -8.10 -26.68 -5.86
N LEU A 526 -7.75 -25.40 -5.79
CA LEU A 526 -7.83 -24.46 -6.91
C LEU A 526 -6.44 -24.06 -7.37
N SER A 527 -6.21 -24.05 -8.69
CA SER A 527 -5.09 -23.28 -9.24
C SER A 527 -5.21 -21.82 -8.80
N LEU A 528 -4.09 -21.20 -8.43
CA LEU A 528 -4.06 -19.86 -7.83
C LEU A 528 -4.82 -18.83 -8.68
N HIS A 529 -4.69 -18.85 -10.01
CA HIS A 529 -5.38 -17.90 -10.88
C HIS A 529 -6.91 -17.94 -10.78
N LYS A 530 -7.50 -19.05 -10.32
CA LYS A 530 -8.96 -19.20 -10.12
C LYS A 530 -9.46 -18.64 -8.80
N THR A 531 -8.54 -18.23 -7.93
CA THR A 531 -8.84 -17.66 -6.61
C THR A 531 -8.93 -16.13 -6.67
N PHE A 532 -8.28 -15.49 -7.65
CA PHE A 532 -8.24 -14.04 -7.72
C PHE A 532 -9.65 -13.46 -7.91
N PHE A 533 -10.02 -12.46 -7.09
CA PHE A 533 -11.26 -11.69 -7.23
C PHE A 533 -12.55 -12.52 -7.34
N SER A 534 -12.61 -13.64 -6.61
CA SER A 534 -13.70 -14.63 -6.72
C SER A 534 -14.45 -14.88 -5.40
N PRO A 535 -14.93 -13.83 -4.69
CA PRO A 535 -15.56 -13.97 -3.36
C PRO A 535 -16.78 -14.91 -3.35
N TRP A 536 -17.41 -15.14 -4.51
CA TRP A 536 -18.47 -16.12 -4.67
C TRP A 536 -18.08 -17.52 -4.20
N ARG A 537 -16.79 -17.89 -4.26
CA ARG A 537 -16.31 -19.20 -3.80
C ARG A 537 -16.41 -19.34 -2.28
N LEU A 538 -16.18 -18.27 -1.51
CA LEU A 538 -16.41 -18.33 -0.06
C LEU A 538 -17.91 -18.51 0.23
N ILE A 539 -18.77 -17.79 -0.48
CA ILE A 539 -20.22 -17.83 -0.24
C ILE A 539 -20.85 -19.16 -0.70
N LYS A 540 -20.50 -19.65 -1.89
CA LYS A 540 -21.15 -20.80 -2.54
C LYS A 540 -20.36 -22.11 -2.37
N GLU A 541 -19.06 -22.08 -2.09
CA GLU A 541 -18.18 -23.27 -2.05
C GLU A 541 -17.63 -23.56 -0.64
N GLY A 542 -18.49 -23.55 0.37
CA GLY A 542 -18.20 -24.17 1.67
C GLY A 542 -17.72 -23.24 2.79
N GLY A 543 -17.76 -21.92 2.60
CA GLY A 543 -17.39 -20.96 3.63
C GLY A 543 -15.89 -20.75 3.78
N LEU A 544 -15.47 -20.34 4.98
CA LEU A 544 -14.07 -20.09 5.27
C LEU A 544 -13.32 -21.39 5.56
N GLU A 545 -14.02 -22.39 6.08
CA GLU A 545 -13.47 -23.57 6.72
C GLU A 545 -12.54 -24.39 5.79
N PRO A 546 -12.91 -24.68 4.52
CA PRO A 546 -12.01 -25.42 3.64
C PRO A 546 -10.70 -24.69 3.37
N VAL A 547 -10.77 -23.36 3.27
CA VAL A 547 -9.61 -22.48 3.04
C VAL A 547 -8.74 -22.44 4.30
N LEU A 548 -9.34 -22.19 5.47
CA LEU A 548 -8.62 -22.11 6.75
C LEU A 548 -7.92 -23.43 7.10
N ARG A 549 -8.59 -24.58 6.90
CA ARG A 549 -7.92 -25.88 7.07
C ARG A 549 -6.79 -26.08 6.07
N GLY A 550 -6.96 -25.61 4.84
CA GLY A 550 -5.89 -25.57 3.83
C GLY A 550 -4.66 -24.78 4.30
N LEU A 551 -4.88 -23.60 4.88
CA LEU A 551 -3.80 -22.75 5.41
C LEU A 551 -3.06 -23.41 6.57
N LEU A 552 -3.78 -24.08 7.48
CA LEU A 552 -3.20 -24.73 8.66
C LEU A 552 -2.54 -26.09 8.33
N GLY A 553 -3.12 -26.86 7.41
CA GLY A 553 -2.76 -28.26 7.14
C GLY A 553 -1.85 -28.49 5.93
N THR A 554 -1.47 -27.43 5.21
CA THR A 554 -0.58 -27.53 4.05
C THR A 554 0.78 -26.90 4.37
N PRO A 555 1.91 -27.52 4.00
CA PRO A 555 3.22 -26.89 4.14
C PRO A 555 3.32 -25.63 3.27
N ALA A 556 4.06 -24.62 3.75
CA ALA A 556 4.41 -23.46 2.94
C ALA A 556 5.37 -23.84 1.80
N THR A 557 5.58 -22.92 0.86
CA THR A 557 6.57 -23.10 -0.19
C THR A 557 7.92 -22.50 0.22
N VAL A 558 9.01 -23.20 -0.06
CA VAL A 558 10.39 -22.74 0.16
C VAL A 558 10.91 -22.06 -1.10
N VAL A 559 11.44 -20.86 -0.92
CA VAL A 559 12.19 -20.14 -1.95
C VAL A 559 13.56 -20.78 -2.09
N SER A 560 13.95 -21.10 -3.33
CA SER A 560 15.29 -21.56 -3.67
C SER A 560 15.76 -20.84 -4.93
N PRO A 561 17.07 -20.67 -5.15
CA PRO A 561 17.60 -20.08 -6.38
C PRO A 561 17.05 -20.75 -7.66
N GLU A 562 16.73 -22.05 -7.62
CA GLU A 562 16.16 -22.80 -8.74
C GLU A 562 14.62 -22.77 -8.81
N ASN A 563 13.93 -22.38 -7.73
CA ASN A 563 12.47 -22.20 -7.68
C ASN A 563 12.13 -20.89 -6.96
N LEU A 564 12.05 -19.79 -7.71
CA LEU A 564 11.77 -18.46 -7.17
C LEU A 564 10.27 -18.14 -7.26
N LEU A 565 9.68 -18.10 -8.47
CA LEU A 565 8.26 -17.83 -8.66
C LEU A 565 7.57 -18.85 -9.58
N THR A 566 6.30 -19.13 -9.27
CA THR A 566 5.42 -20.00 -10.06
C THR A 566 4.89 -19.31 -11.31
N GLU A 567 4.63 -20.07 -12.37
CA GLU A 567 3.96 -19.60 -13.59
C GLU A 567 2.57 -19.00 -13.33
N GLU A 568 1.92 -19.39 -12.23
CA GLU A 568 0.65 -18.78 -11.82
C GLU A 568 0.78 -17.28 -11.51
N LEU A 569 1.98 -16.81 -11.17
CA LEU A 569 2.29 -15.41 -10.89
C LEU A 569 3.08 -14.72 -12.02
N THR A 570 3.85 -15.46 -12.81
CA THR A 570 4.65 -14.89 -13.92
C THR A 570 3.96 -14.95 -15.29
N GLU A 571 2.89 -15.73 -15.42
CA GLU A 571 2.13 -15.90 -16.69
C GLU A 571 0.61 -15.69 -16.53
N ARG A 572 0.07 -15.90 -15.33
CA ARG A 572 -1.38 -15.98 -15.11
C ARG A 572 -1.87 -15.07 -13.98
N LEU A 573 -1.07 -14.08 -13.57
CA LEU A 573 -1.50 -13.10 -12.58
C LEU A 573 -2.72 -12.37 -13.16
N VAL A 574 -3.86 -12.47 -12.48
CA VAL A 574 -5.09 -11.81 -12.90
C VAL A 574 -5.19 -10.48 -12.17
N VAL A 575 -5.54 -9.40 -12.88
CA VAL A 575 -5.93 -8.14 -12.25
C VAL A 575 -7.12 -7.54 -12.98
N LEU A 576 -8.20 -7.22 -12.24
CA LEU A 576 -9.49 -6.81 -12.82
C LEU A 576 -9.40 -5.64 -13.82
N THR A 577 -8.40 -4.76 -13.67
CA THR A 577 -8.28 -3.55 -14.50
C THR A 577 -7.46 -3.75 -15.78
N VAL A 578 -6.83 -4.91 -15.97
CA VAL A 578 -5.96 -5.19 -17.11
C VAL A 578 -6.45 -6.47 -17.81
N PRO A 579 -6.76 -6.42 -19.11
CA PRO A 579 -7.11 -7.62 -19.86
C PRO A 579 -5.93 -8.59 -19.94
N GLY A 580 -6.16 -9.87 -19.64
CA GLY A 580 -5.15 -10.93 -19.75
C GLY A 580 -4.35 -11.20 -18.47
N GLY A 581 -3.37 -12.10 -18.59
CA GLY A 581 -2.41 -12.38 -17.52
C GLY A 581 -1.34 -11.29 -17.42
N LEU A 582 -0.76 -11.15 -16.24
CA LEU A 582 0.39 -10.28 -15.95
C LEU A 582 1.55 -11.09 -15.36
N ASP A 583 2.72 -10.45 -15.30
CA ASP A 583 3.92 -11.01 -14.69
C ASP A 583 4.26 -10.24 -13.40
N LEU A 584 4.01 -10.86 -12.24
CA LEU A 584 4.26 -10.24 -10.92
C LEU A 584 5.75 -9.94 -10.68
N ALA A 585 6.66 -10.79 -11.17
CA ALA A 585 8.09 -10.59 -11.04
C ALA A 585 8.54 -9.36 -11.83
N ALA A 586 8.12 -9.26 -13.09
CA ALA A 586 8.39 -8.10 -13.92
C ALA A 586 7.79 -6.82 -13.33
N LEU A 587 6.56 -6.90 -12.78
CA LEU A 587 5.92 -5.78 -12.08
C LEU A 587 6.73 -5.31 -10.85
N ASN A 588 7.28 -6.22 -10.04
CA ASN A 588 8.08 -5.86 -8.86
C ASN A 588 9.38 -5.14 -9.26
N LEU A 589 10.09 -5.67 -10.26
CA LEU A 589 11.31 -5.05 -10.79
C LEU A 589 11.02 -3.67 -11.39
N GLN A 590 9.99 -3.56 -12.23
CA GLN A 590 9.57 -2.28 -12.81
C GLN A 590 9.16 -1.28 -11.73
N ARG A 591 8.48 -1.73 -10.67
CA ARG A 591 8.07 -0.91 -9.53
C ARG A 591 9.27 -0.41 -8.72
N GLY A 592 10.29 -1.24 -8.52
CA GLY A 592 11.54 -0.82 -7.88
C GLY A 592 12.22 0.34 -8.64
N ARG A 593 12.24 0.25 -9.98
CA ARG A 593 12.74 1.32 -10.86
C ARG A 593 11.84 2.55 -10.84
N ASP A 594 10.50 2.37 -10.89
CA ASP A 594 9.49 3.43 -10.75
C ASP A 594 9.66 4.26 -9.47
N HIS A 595 10.00 3.57 -8.38
CA HIS A 595 10.21 4.16 -7.07
C HIS A 595 11.62 4.75 -6.87
N GLY A 596 12.50 4.66 -7.86
CA GLY A 596 13.88 5.14 -7.77
C GLY A 596 14.64 4.49 -6.63
N LEU A 597 14.50 3.17 -6.44
CA LEU A 597 15.28 2.45 -5.43
C LEU A 597 16.76 2.39 -5.85
N PRO A 598 17.71 2.61 -4.92
CA PRO A 598 19.12 2.30 -5.12
C PRO A 598 19.38 0.83 -5.45
N GLY A 599 20.55 0.57 -6.02
CA GLY A 599 20.98 -0.77 -6.39
C GLY A 599 21.20 -1.69 -5.19
N TYR A 600 21.26 -2.99 -5.44
CA TYR A 600 21.43 -4.03 -4.42
C TYR A 600 22.61 -3.78 -3.46
N ASN A 601 23.78 -3.41 -3.98
CA ASN A 601 24.98 -3.21 -3.17
C ASN A 601 24.90 -2.01 -2.21
N ASP A 602 24.11 -0.98 -2.54
CA ASP A 602 23.94 0.17 -1.65
C ASP A 602 23.11 -0.22 -0.43
N TRP A 603 22.11 -1.07 -0.63
CA TRP A 603 21.33 -1.66 0.46
C TRP A 603 22.13 -2.67 1.28
N ARG A 604 23.03 -3.44 0.65
CA ARG A 604 24.00 -4.27 1.39
C ARG A 604 24.87 -3.41 2.31
N THR A 605 25.43 -2.32 1.78
CA THR A 605 26.26 -1.38 2.54
C THR A 605 25.46 -0.75 3.69
N PHE A 606 24.22 -0.32 3.44
CA PHE A 606 23.31 0.19 4.48
C PHE A 606 23.10 -0.80 5.64
N CYS A 607 23.06 -2.09 5.33
CA CYS A 607 22.93 -3.17 6.32
C CYS A 607 24.26 -3.63 6.92
N GLY A 608 25.38 -2.98 6.60
CA GLY A 608 26.72 -3.39 7.07
C GLY A 608 27.21 -4.70 6.45
N LEU A 609 26.65 -5.10 5.30
CA LEU A 609 27.06 -6.28 4.54
C LEU A 609 28.09 -5.89 3.48
N ASP A 610 29.02 -6.80 3.19
CA ASP A 610 30.05 -6.58 2.16
C ASP A 610 29.43 -6.34 0.79
N ARG A 611 29.97 -5.36 0.05
CA ARG A 611 29.60 -5.13 -1.36
C ARG A 611 30.07 -6.31 -2.22
N ILE A 612 29.29 -6.61 -3.26
CA ILE A 612 29.65 -7.60 -4.27
C ILE A 612 30.44 -6.90 -5.37
N GLU A 613 31.73 -7.19 -5.48
CA GLU A 613 32.59 -6.64 -6.53
C GLU A 613 32.80 -7.63 -7.67
N THR A 614 32.90 -8.92 -7.35
CA THR A 614 33.20 -9.98 -8.31
C THR A 614 32.11 -11.05 -8.39
N ARG A 615 32.13 -11.84 -9.46
CA ARG A 615 31.27 -13.05 -9.57
C ARG A 615 31.52 -14.02 -8.41
N ASP A 616 32.74 -14.10 -7.90
CA ASP A 616 33.08 -15.01 -6.80
C ASP A 616 32.53 -14.51 -5.46
N ASP A 617 32.49 -13.20 -5.24
CA ASP A 617 31.83 -12.64 -4.06
C ASP A 617 30.33 -12.92 -4.12
N PHE A 618 29.72 -12.80 -5.30
CA PHE A 618 28.30 -13.08 -5.45
C PHE A 618 27.96 -14.55 -5.18
N ARG A 619 28.83 -15.48 -5.61
CA ARG A 619 28.69 -16.92 -5.31
C ARG A 619 28.74 -17.23 -3.82
N LYS A 620 29.47 -16.47 -3.01
CA LYS A 620 29.50 -16.65 -1.55
C LYS A 620 28.14 -16.34 -0.90
N VAL A 621 27.35 -15.44 -1.51
CA VAL A 621 26.06 -14.98 -0.99
C VAL A 621 24.89 -15.80 -1.50
N VAL A 622 24.86 -16.11 -2.80
CA VAL A 622 23.74 -16.83 -3.44
C VAL A 622 23.93 -18.35 -3.41
N LYS A 623 25.18 -18.82 -3.31
CA LYS A 623 25.63 -20.22 -3.41
C LYS A 623 25.36 -20.92 -4.75
N ASP A 624 24.26 -20.60 -5.44
CA ASP A 624 23.94 -21.12 -6.78
C ASP A 624 24.74 -20.38 -7.88
N ALA A 625 25.71 -21.08 -8.47
CA ALA A 625 26.56 -20.55 -9.54
C ALA A 625 25.83 -20.29 -10.86
N SER A 626 24.75 -21.04 -11.15
CA SER A 626 23.91 -20.87 -12.34
C SER A 626 23.09 -19.58 -12.24
N VAL A 627 22.45 -19.33 -11.09
CA VAL A 627 21.71 -18.08 -10.84
C VAL A 627 22.64 -16.88 -10.88
N VAL A 628 23.80 -16.95 -10.21
CA VAL A 628 24.82 -15.90 -10.29
C VAL A 628 25.25 -15.63 -11.73
N GLY A 629 25.50 -16.70 -12.51
CA GLY A 629 25.84 -16.59 -13.92
C GLY A 629 24.78 -15.82 -14.70
N LYS A 630 23.51 -16.24 -14.61
CA LYS A 630 22.38 -15.59 -15.28
C LYS A 630 22.21 -14.12 -14.90
N ILE A 631 22.28 -13.79 -13.61
CA ILE A 631 22.16 -12.40 -13.14
C ILE A 631 23.28 -11.55 -13.72
N MET A 632 24.53 -12.02 -13.61
CA MET A 632 25.70 -11.27 -14.09
C MET A 632 25.74 -11.17 -15.62
N ASP A 633 25.17 -12.13 -16.33
CA ASP A 633 25.06 -12.07 -17.79
C ASP A 633 23.97 -11.09 -18.25
N LEU A 634 22.92 -10.86 -17.45
CA LEU A 634 21.90 -9.84 -17.76
C LEU A 634 22.30 -8.44 -17.30
N PHE A 635 22.70 -8.28 -16.03
CA PHE A 635 22.95 -6.98 -15.41
C PHE A 635 24.36 -6.43 -15.68
N ARG A 636 25.31 -7.31 -16.02
CA ARG A 636 26.73 -7.04 -16.33
C ARG A 636 27.57 -6.46 -15.19
N HIS A 637 26.97 -5.69 -14.28
CA HIS A 637 27.61 -5.07 -13.13
C HIS A 637 26.78 -5.33 -11.85
N PRO A 638 27.38 -5.70 -10.70
CA PRO A 638 26.63 -6.00 -9.48
C PRO A 638 25.81 -4.82 -8.92
N ASP A 639 26.32 -3.59 -9.05
CA ASP A 639 25.60 -2.38 -8.61
C ASP A 639 24.32 -2.10 -9.42
N ASN A 640 24.16 -2.72 -10.59
CA ASN A 640 22.96 -2.57 -11.41
C ASN A 640 21.81 -3.49 -10.96
N ILE A 641 22.08 -4.47 -10.09
CA ILE A 641 21.08 -5.46 -9.67
C ILE A 641 19.96 -4.75 -8.89
N ASP A 642 18.72 -4.93 -9.34
CA ASP A 642 17.54 -4.43 -8.66
C ASP A 642 17.43 -5.06 -7.25
N VAL A 643 17.24 -4.25 -6.21
CA VAL A 643 17.29 -4.70 -4.80
C VAL A 643 16.33 -5.84 -4.48
N TRP A 644 15.14 -5.89 -5.10
CA TRP A 644 14.19 -6.98 -4.89
C TRP A 644 14.76 -8.32 -5.36
N LEU A 645 15.35 -8.36 -6.57
CA LEU A 645 16.01 -9.57 -7.06
C LEU A 645 17.21 -9.93 -6.19
N GLY A 646 18.09 -8.96 -5.92
CA GLY A 646 19.32 -9.19 -5.17
C GLY A 646 19.08 -9.76 -3.78
N GLY A 647 18.12 -9.19 -3.03
CA GLY A 647 17.76 -9.69 -1.69
C GLY A 647 16.99 -11.02 -1.71
N LEU A 648 16.25 -11.32 -2.78
CA LEU A 648 15.48 -12.56 -2.91
C LEU A 648 16.37 -13.79 -3.15
N VAL A 649 17.48 -13.61 -3.87
CA VAL A 649 18.39 -14.72 -4.22
C VAL A 649 19.47 -14.99 -3.18
N GLU A 650 19.56 -14.18 -2.13
CA GLU A 650 20.48 -14.45 -1.03
C GLU A 650 20.08 -15.75 -0.32
N GLU A 651 21.09 -16.56 0.04
CA GLU A 651 20.84 -17.73 0.86
C GLU A 651 20.17 -17.34 2.17
N PRO A 652 19.05 -17.99 2.56
CA PRO A 652 18.41 -17.75 3.84
C PRO A 652 19.33 -18.04 5.04
N LEU A 653 19.22 -17.20 6.08
CA LEU A 653 19.88 -17.48 7.36
C LEU A 653 19.30 -18.74 8.03
N SER A 654 20.05 -19.35 8.95
CA SER A 654 19.57 -20.53 9.69
C SER A 654 18.26 -20.24 10.42
N GLY A 655 17.23 -21.05 10.15
CA GLY A 655 15.89 -20.88 10.72
C GLY A 655 15.10 -19.66 10.18
N SER A 656 15.65 -18.92 9.22
CA SER A 656 15.02 -17.79 8.53
C SER A 656 14.35 -18.24 7.22
N ARG A 657 13.54 -17.36 6.63
CA ARG A 657 12.99 -17.48 5.27
C ARG A 657 13.42 -16.34 4.35
N THR A 658 14.37 -15.54 4.83
CA THR A 658 14.98 -14.43 4.10
C THR A 658 16.49 -14.48 4.26
N GLY A 659 17.19 -13.99 3.24
CA GLY A 659 18.63 -13.77 3.34
C GLY A 659 19.00 -12.57 4.22
N PRO A 660 20.30 -12.38 4.50
CA PRO A 660 20.81 -11.33 5.38
C PRO A 660 20.27 -9.92 5.09
N LEU A 661 20.16 -9.53 3.82
CA LEU A 661 19.71 -8.19 3.43
C LEU A 661 18.25 -7.96 3.82
N PHE A 662 17.35 -8.87 3.43
CA PHE A 662 15.93 -8.74 3.77
C PHE A 662 15.68 -8.93 5.27
N SER A 663 16.44 -9.79 5.95
CA SER A 663 16.40 -9.89 7.41
C SER A 663 16.73 -8.55 8.09
N CYS A 664 17.74 -7.83 7.61
CA CYS A 664 18.09 -6.49 8.07
C CYS A 664 16.99 -5.45 7.79
N LEU A 665 16.53 -5.34 6.54
CA LEU A 665 15.56 -4.32 6.15
C LEU A 665 14.19 -4.52 6.83
N ILE A 666 13.71 -5.76 6.89
CA ILE A 666 12.46 -6.11 7.58
C ILE A 666 12.62 -5.88 9.09
N GLY A 667 13.71 -6.37 9.69
CA GLY A 667 13.97 -6.20 11.13
C GLY A 667 13.99 -4.73 11.55
N LYS A 668 14.71 -3.88 10.80
CA LYS A 668 14.76 -2.44 11.05
C LYS A 668 13.40 -1.77 10.92
N GLN A 669 12.60 -2.11 9.90
CA GLN A 669 11.27 -1.51 9.72
C GLN A 669 10.34 -1.88 10.88
N ILE A 670 10.29 -3.16 11.27
CA ILE A 670 9.44 -3.62 12.38
C ILE A 670 9.86 -2.98 13.69
N LYS A 671 11.17 -2.81 13.95
CA LYS A 671 11.65 -2.07 15.12
C LYS A 671 11.20 -0.61 15.11
N MET A 672 11.29 0.07 13.97
CA MET A 672 10.86 1.47 13.87
C MET A 672 9.35 1.64 14.06
N ILE A 673 8.54 0.74 13.51
CA ILE A 673 7.09 0.73 13.74
C ILE A 673 6.80 0.50 15.23
N ARG A 674 7.48 -0.45 15.87
CA ARG A 674 7.28 -0.76 17.30
C ARG A 674 7.69 0.38 18.22
N ASP A 675 8.92 0.86 18.06
CA ASP A 675 9.54 1.82 18.98
C ASP A 675 8.98 3.24 18.74
N GLY A 676 8.59 3.58 17.51
CA GLY A 676 7.96 4.86 17.14
C GLY A 676 6.44 4.91 17.31
N ASP A 677 5.81 3.89 17.87
CA ASP A 677 4.35 3.83 18.06
C ASP A 677 3.97 4.09 19.53
N ARG A 678 3.41 5.26 19.81
CA ARG A 678 2.93 5.66 21.14
C ARG A 678 1.88 4.69 21.72
N PHE A 679 1.14 4.01 20.85
CA PHE A 679 0.06 3.10 21.21
C PHE A 679 0.46 1.62 21.09
N TRP A 680 1.76 1.32 20.98
CA TRP A 680 2.27 -0.05 21.06
C TRP A 680 1.74 -0.75 22.32
N TRP A 681 1.30 -2.00 22.22
CA TRP A 681 0.56 -2.68 23.28
C TRP A 681 1.33 -2.82 24.60
N GLU A 682 2.68 -2.80 24.55
CA GLU A 682 3.53 -2.84 25.75
C GLU A 682 3.80 -1.45 26.35
N SER A 683 3.52 -0.37 25.61
CA SER A 683 3.75 1.00 26.08
C SER A 683 2.98 1.28 27.36
N GLU A 684 3.62 2.04 28.25
CA GLU A 684 3.03 2.43 29.53
C GLU A 684 1.72 3.19 29.31
N GLY A 685 0.69 2.84 30.09
CA GLY A 685 -0.63 3.45 30.02
C GLY A 685 -1.52 3.00 28.85
N VAL A 686 -1.02 2.19 27.91
CA VAL A 686 -1.86 1.66 26.82
C VAL A 686 -2.78 0.56 27.33
N PHE A 687 -2.25 -0.45 28.01
CA PHE A 687 -3.02 -1.50 28.68
C PHE A 687 -2.56 -1.67 30.13
N THR A 688 -3.48 -2.06 31.01
CA THR A 688 -3.13 -2.45 32.38
C THR A 688 -2.31 -3.74 32.38
N LEU A 689 -1.65 -4.05 33.52
CA LEU A 689 -0.91 -5.31 33.64
C LEU A 689 -1.82 -6.54 33.46
N GLY A 690 -3.04 -6.51 34.02
CA GLY A 690 -4.01 -7.59 33.88
C GLY A 690 -4.43 -7.80 32.41
N GLN A 691 -4.69 -6.71 31.70
CA GLN A 691 -5.01 -6.75 30.26
C GLN A 691 -3.85 -7.33 29.44
N ARG A 692 -2.60 -6.93 29.72
CA ARG A 692 -1.41 -7.46 29.02
C ARG A 692 -1.23 -8.97 29.21
N VAL A 693 -1.49 -9.48 30.41
CA VAL A 693 -1.44 -10.93 30.68
C VAL A 693 -2.47 -11.70 29.84
N GLU A 694 -3.68 -11.17 29.73
CA GLU A 694 -4.74 -11.82 28.94
C GLU A 694 -4.50 -11.70 27.43
N LEU A 695 -3.98 -10.57 26.94
CA LEU A 695 -3.58 -10.40 25.54
C LEU A 695 -2.53 -11.44 25.11
N LEU A 696 -1.55 -11.73 25.97
CA LEU A 696 -0.49 -12.70 25.69
C LEU A 696 -0.99 -14.15 25.58
N ARG A 697 -2.15 -14.48 26.14
CA ARG A 697 -2.75 -15.82 26.02
C ARG A 697 -3.42 -16.04 24.66
N HIS A 698 -3.80 -14.97 23.97
CA HIS A 698 -4.49 -15.07 22.70
C HIS A 698 -3.54 -15.46 21.56
N SER A 699 -4.10 -16.04 20.51
CA SER A 699 -3.37 -16.53 19.33
C SER A 699 -4.25 -16.49 18.08
N LEU A 700 -3.63 -16.49 16.89
CA LEU A 700 -4.38 -16.59 15.64
C LEU A 700 -5.16 -17.93 15.55
N SER A 701 -4.66 -19.01 16.15
CA SER A 701 -5.41 -20.28 16.26
C SER A 701 -6.70 -20.12 17.07
N ARG A 702 -6.65 -19.37 18.17
CA ARG A 702 -7.83 -19.06 18.98
C ARG A 702 -8.84 -18.20 18.20
N VAL A 703 -8.36 -17.19 17.46
CA VAL A 703 -9.22 -16.39 16.55
C VAL A 703 -9.94 -17.28 15.53
N ILE A 704 -9.22 -18.23 14.91
CA ILE A 704 -9.82 -19.20 13.98
C ILE A 704 -10.89 -20.04 14.67
N CYS A 705 -10.59 -20.59 15.85
CA CYS A 705 -11.52 -21.42 16.61
C CYS A 705 -12.78 -20.66 17.06
N ASP A 706 -12.65 -19.40 17.49
CA ASP A 706 -13.81 -18.60 17.94
C ASP A 706 -14.71 -18.16 16.78
N ASN A 707 -14.13 -17.94 15.60
CA ASN A 707 -14.79 -17.24 14.49
C ASN A 707 -15.06 -18.12 13.25
N SER A 708 -14.86 -19.43 13.35
CA SER A 708 -15.16 -20.41 12.30
C SER A 708 -15.68 -21.73 12.86
N GLU A 709 -16.03 -22.67 11.97
CA GLU A 709 -16.36 -24.06 12.35
C GLU A 709 -15.15 -25.02 12.30
N VAL A 710 -13.93 -24.49 12.28
CA VAL A 710 -12.72 -25.31 12.52
C VAL A 710 -12.71 -25.75 13.99
N LYS A 711 -12.68 -27.07 14.23
CA LYS A 711 -12.73 -27.65 15.59
C LYS A 711 -11.36 -28.01 16.16
N GLU A 712 -10.36 -28.12 15.29
CA GLU A 712 -8.99 -28.47 15.67
C GLU A 712 -8.00 -27.56 14.95
N ALA A 713 -7.02 -27.05 15.70
CA ALA A 713 -5.98 -26.19 15.18
C ALA A 713 -4.65 -26.43 15.94
N PRO A 714 -3.49 -26.14 15.33
CA PRO A 714 -2.22 -26.18 16.04
C PRO A 714 -2.11 -25.02 17.04
N LEU A 715 -1.29 -25.15 18.09
CA LEU A 715 -1.02 -24.05 19.03
C LEU A 715 -0.33 -22.86 18.35
N ASP A 716 0.65 -23.14 17.50
CA ASP A 716 1.31 -22.16 16.65
C ASP A 716 0.75 -22.30 15.23
N PRO A 717 -0.11 -21.36 14.77
CA PRO A 717 -0.81 -21.46 13.49
C PRO A 717 0.13 -21.34 12.30
N PHE A 718 1.41 -21.03 12.51
CA PHE A 718 2.41 -20.93 11.45
C PHE A 718 3.27 -22.18 11.33
N ARG A 719 3.27 -23.07 12.32
CA ARG A 719 4.05 -24.31 12.29
C ARG A 719 3.32 -25.38 11.51
N PHE A 720 4.07 -26.07 10.66
CA PHE A 720 3.54 -27.24 9.99
C PHE A 720 3.59 -28.45 10.93
N GLY A 721 2.42 -29.03 11.18
CA GLY A 721 2.24 -30.33 11.80
C GLY A 721 1.42 -31.21 10.85
N LYS A 722 1.75 -32.50 10.76
CA LYS A 722 0.96 -33.43 9.96
C LYS A 722 -0.25 -33.88 10.77
N TYR A 723 -1.45 -33.45 10.38
CA TYR A 723 -2.68 -33.86 11.04
C TYR A 723 -2.77 -35.40 11.18
N PRO A 724 -3.18 -35.94 12.34
CA PRO A 724 -3.66 -35.23 13.53
C PRO A 724 -2.57 -34.73 14.49
N ASP A 725 -1.29 -35.06 14.24
CA ASP A 725 -0.19 -34.72 15.15
C ASP A 725 0.01 -33.20 15.23
N GLY A 726 0.01 -32.69 16.47
CA GLY A 726 0.19 -31.26 16.77
C GLY A 726 -1.07 -30.41 16.66
N PHE A 727 -2.21 -31.01 16.31
CA PHE A 727 -3.51 -30.34 16.34
C PHE A 727 -4.20 -30.60 17.68
N LEU A 728 -4.81 -29.55 18.24
CA LEU A 728 -5.59 -29.62 19.47
C LEU A 728 -7.04 -29.26 19.18
N LEU A 729 -7.96 -29.89 19.91
CA LEU A 729 -9.33 -29.41 20.02
C LEU A 729 -9.33 -27.95 20.45
N CYS A 730 -10.18 -27.16 19.81
CA CYS A 730 -10.29 -25.73 20.08
C CYS A 730 -10.53 -25.41 21.56
N ASP A 731 -11.25 -26.25 22.31
CA ASP A 731 -11.48 -26.04 23.75
C ASP A 731 -10.19 -26.08 24.59
N ASN A 732 -9.12 -26.68 24.06
CA ASN A 732 -7.81 -26.74 24.71
C ASN A 732 -6.86 -25.63 24.25
N ILE A 733 -7.27 -24.79 23.30
CA ILE A 733 -6.48 -23.62 22.87
C ILE A 733 -6.82 -22.44 23.78
N PRO A 734 -5.83 -21.85 24.49
CA PRO A 734 -6.07 -20.78 25.44
C PRO A 734 -6.88 -19.62 24.86
N SER A 735 -7.86 -19.16 25.64
CA SER A 735 -8.65 -17.96 25.34
C SER A 735 -8.21 -16.79 26.22
N MET A 736 -8.45 -15.58 25.72
CA MET A 736 -8.30 -14.34 26.48
C MET A 736 -9.52 -14.12 27.37
N ASN A 737 -9.32 -13.82 28.65
CA ASN A 737 -10.41 -13.46 29.56
C ASN A 737 -10.67 -11.94 29.52
N LEU A 738 -11.84 -11.56 28.99
CA LEU A 738 -12.24 -10.15 28.86
C LEU A 738 -12.66 -9.48 30.18
N GLU A 739 -12.77 -10.23 31.29
CA GLU A 739 -13.01 -9.65 32.62
C GLU A 739 -11.94 -8.62 33.02
N ALA A 740 -10.73 -8.70 32.45
CA ALA A 740 -9.69 -7.69 32.64
C ALA A 740 -10.05 -6.29 32.08
N TRP A 741 -11.14 -6.16 31.32
CA TRP A 741 -11.69 -4.90 30.80
C TRP A 741 -12.97 -4.46 31.51
N ARG A 742 -13.39 -5.14 32.59
CA ARG A 742 -14.54 -4.70 33.38
C ARG A 742 -14.23 -3.38 34.09
N GLU A 743 -15.12 -2.41 33.96
CA GLU A 743 -15.11 -1.16 34.70
C GLU A 743 -16.32 -1.14 35.66
N GLU A 744 -16.07 -0.85 36.94
CA GLU A 744 -17.15 -0.68 37.92
C GLU A 744 -17.83 0.69 37.70
N PRO A 745 -19.18 0.78 37.65
CA PRO A 745 -19.87 2.04 37.50
C PRO A 745 -19.50 2.97 38.68
N SER A 746 -19.05 4.18 38.36
CA SER A 746 -18.84 5.21 39.40
C SER A 746 -20.17 5.45 40.14
N PRO A 747 -20.19 5.58 41.48
CA PRO A 747 -21.42 5.67 42.29
C PRO A 747 -22.40 6.81 41.91
N GLY A 748 -22.01 7.74 41.04
CA GLY A 748 -22.84 8.84 40.55
C GLY A 748 -23.56 8.61 39.20
N MET A 749 -23.25 7.54 38.45
CA MET A 749 -23.82 7.31 37.11
C MET A 749 -25.13 6.52 37.11
N MET A 750 -25.48 5.86 38.22
CA MET A 750 -26.75 5.14 38.36
C MET A 750 -27.98 6.04 38.59
N ALA A 751 -27.80 7.37 38.72
CA ALA A 751 -28.88 8.29 39.07
C ALA A 751 -29.68 8.85 37.87
N PHE A 752 -29.26 8.61 36.62
CA PHE A 752 -29.85 9.29 35.45
C PHE A 752 -30.59 8.40 34.44
N THR A 753 -30.67 7.09 34.65
CA THR A 753 -31.31 6.18 33.68
C THR A 753 -32.79 5.86 33.96
N ASN A 754 -33.39 6.41 35.02
CA ASN A 754 -34.78 6.08 35.40
C ASN A 754 -35.80 7.23 35.32
N THR A 755 -35.50 8.31 34.60
CA THR A 755 -36.51 9.37 34.41
C THR A 755 -36.43 9.94 33.00
N VAL A 756 -37.61 10.10 32.39
CA VAL A 756 -37.91 10.72 31.07
C VAL A 756 -37.79 9.70 29.90
N PHE A 757 -38.87 9.19 29.27
CA PHE A 757 -40.07 9.86 28.75
C PHE A 757 -41.36 9.05 28.95
N VAL A 758 -42.32 9.63 29.69
CA VAL A 758 -43.74 9.60 29.34
C VAL A 758 -44.10 11.06 29.06
N VAL A 759 -44.42 11.36 27.80
CA VAL A 759 -45.44 12.28 27.25
C VAL A 759 -45.20 12.35 25.75
#